data_AF-A0A661JJ59-F1
#
_entry.id   AF-A0A661JJ59-F1
#
_cell.length_a   1.000
_cell.length_b   1.000
_cell.length_c   1.000
_cell.angle_alpha   90.00
_cell.angle_beta   90.00
_cell.angle_gamma   90.00
#
_symmetry.space_group_name_H-M   'P 1'
#
loop_
_entity.id
_entity.type
_entity.pdbx_description
1 polymer ?
#
loop_
_entity_poly.entity_id
_entity_poly.type
_entity_poly.pdbx_seq_one_letter_code
_entity_poly.pdbx_strand_id
1 'polypeptide(L)'
;LDSFESIKCLLDCLKSEGYRIEKLYERGDDLAKDILSRVTCDQRWLTPERMAEKAEAVAGEELYGEWYRNLPEDIKKKMSEDWGEIPGDIFVHDKKMLFPGLVNGNVFITIQPPRGYLENIDKVYHDFYLSPPHHYLAHYRWIKYVFKADVVMHVGKHGSLEWLPGKALGLSDTCYPDLAIMDLPNVYPYIINDPSEGTQAKRRSYCCIIDHLTPVFSNADLYEDLAKVENLLNDYSISKREDPGKLDILRPMIWEAVCEADLDKDLDITEEKAFSDFDGFLEQLHAYLSELADTMINDGLHVMGCVPEKERMVEFLVQLTRLSNGDVPSLREAILKADGYSYDELLENRGKVLPQFGGKTGGQIIAEAHEKALLLVKELAEKGFNKDCVESSIQSLLGRFDPEINKVLIYICSNLVPSICQVTDEIDASITAFSGGFVPPGPSGAPTRGQADILPTGRNFYSVDPRKIPSPAAWETGRKLGDSLLERYLSETGNYPETVGIIIWGGSTMRTKGDDVAEVLYLMGVKPVWSKGSGEVSGLEIIPHSELGRPRIDVVPRISGFFRDSFPNLVELMDEAARMVAALEEPPETNILRRNVLRDMDEYMKEGMTKEDAFREATFRIFGCPPGTYGAGVSELVESKNWKTQEDLGNSYIRYSSHAYGKGSYGKQRISAFRNVLSRMEVTVKNEDSREYDMMSCTDYYNYYGGLIVAAKTVRGKLPYAIVGDSADPKRIKMRTTFEEAKHVLRSRLTNPKWLEGMKRHGYKGAGDISHMMDVILGWDATAEVIDDWMYDRVAHKFALDPEMQKWMKEVNPYALQNILDKLLEAISRGMW
;
A
#
# COMPACT_ATOMS: atom_id res chain seq x y z
N LEU A 1 1.54 -8.71 -9.03
CA LEU A 1 1.14 -9.50 -10.21
C LEU A 1 2.34 -9.61 -11.12
N ASP A 2 2.66 -10.82 -11.57
CA ASP A 2 3.57 -11.04 -12.69
C ASP A 2 2.81 -10.80 -14.00
N SER A 3 2.84 -9.55 -14.47
CA SER A 3 2.03 -9.14 -15.62
C SER A 3 2.42 -9.88 -16.90
N PHE A 4 3.71 -10.16 -17.12
CA PHE A 4 4.16 -10.79 -18.35
C PHE A 4 3.82 -12.28 -18.38
N GLU A 5 4.02 -12.99 -17.26
CA GLU A 5 3.63 -14.39 -17.18
C GLU A 5 2.10 -14.55 -17.25
N SER A 6 1.35 -13.62 -16.62
CA SER A 6 -0.12 -13.63 -16.70
C SER A 6 -0.63 -13.39 -18.12
N ILE A 7 -0.03 -12.46 -18.88
CA ILE A 7 -0.36 -12.25 -20.29
C ILE A 7 0.00 -13.48 -21.12
N LYS A 8 1.14 -14.13 -20.85
CA LYS A 8 1.51 -15.39 -21.50
C LYS A 8 0.44 -16.47 -21.27
N CYS A 9 -0.01 -16.66 -20.02
CA CYS A 9 -1.08 -17.61 -19.70
C CYS A 9 -2.39 -17.28 -20.43
N LEU A 10 -2.74 -16.00 -20.55
CA LEU A 10 -3.90 -15.55 -21.33
C LEU A 10 -3.74 -15.86 -22.82
N LEU A 11 -2.56 -15.63 -23.41
CA LEU A 11 -2.31 -15.95 -24.83
C LEU A 11 -2.44 -17.45 -25.12
N ASP A 12 -1.94 -18.30 -24.22
CA ASP A 12 -2.09 -19.75 -24.33
C ASP A 12 -3.57 -20.16 -24.32
N CYS A 13 -4.36 -19.61 -23.39
CA CYS A 13 -5.79 -19.85 -23.28
C CYS A 13 -6.56 -19.31 -24.51
N LEU A 14 -6.27 -18.09 -24.95
CA LEU A 14 -6.88 -17.52 -26.16
C LEU A 14 -6.60 -18.39 -27.38
N LYS A 15 -5.38 -18.93 -27.52
CA LYS A 15 -5.07 -19.87 -28.61
C LYS A 15 -5.92 -21.14 -28.52
N SER A 16 -6.11 -21.72 -27.33
CA SER A 16 -6.94 -22.91 -27.16
C SER A 16 -8.43 -22.64 -27.42
N GLU A 17 -8.91 -21.43 -27.13
CA GLU A 17 -10.27 -20.94 -27.44
C GLU A 17 -10.47 -20.60 -28.93
N GLY A 18 -9.43 -20.75 -29.76
CA GLY A 18 -9.52 -20.56 -31.21
C GLY A 18 -9.23 -19.14 -31.69
N TYR A 19 -8.77 -18.24 -30.83
CA TYR A 19 -8.26 -16.94 -31.27
C TYR A 19 -7.01 -17.12 -32.14
N ARG A 20 -6.87 -16.27 -33.17
CA ARG A 20 -5.68 -16.27 -34.00
C ARG A 20 -4.52 -15.61 -33.25
N ILE A 21 -3.67 -16.43 -32.63
CA ILE A 21 -2.38 -16.02 -32.06
C ILE A 21 -1.26 -16.58 -32.94
N GLU A 22 -0.32 -15.73 -33.37
CA GLU A 22 0.75 -16.09 -34.31
C GLU A 22 2.00 -16.62 -33.59
N LYS A 23 2.30 -16.09 -32.40
CA LYS A 23 3.44 -16.46 -31.57
C LYS A 23 2.99 -16.71 -30.13
N LEU A 24 3.41 -17.84 -29.56
CA LEU A 24 3.34 -18.12 -28.13
C LEU A 24 4.74 -17.99 -27.52
N TYR A 25 4.80 -17.88 -26.21
CA TYR A 25 6.03 -17.66 -25.45
C TYR A 25 6.20 -18.77 -24.42
N GLU A 26 7.41 -19.26 -24.23
CA GLU A 26 7.68 -20.26 -23.19
C GLU A 26 7.62 -19.64 -21.80
N ARG A 27 8.13 -18.41 -21.66
CA ARG A 27 8.15 -17.63 -20.42
C ARG A 27 7.70 -16.18 -20.66
N GLY A 28 7.19 -15.53 -19.62
CA GLY A 28 6.89 -14.09 -19.61
C GLY A 28 8.11 -13.22 -19.96
N ASP A 29 9.31 -13.64 -19.59
CA ASP A 29 10.56 -12.95 -19.97
C ASP A 29 10.75 -12.87 -21.50
N ASP A 30 10.30 -13.88 -22.25
CA ASP A 30 10.43 -13.89 -23.71
C ASP A 30 9.43 -12.93 -24.35
N LEU A 31 8.25 -12.79 -23.76
CA LEU A 31 7.28 -11.75 -24.12
C LEU A 31 7.82 -10.35 -23.81
N ALA A 32 8.41 -10.16 -22.63
CA ALA A 32 9.02 -8.88 -22.25
C ALA A 32 10.12 -8.48 -23.24
N LYS A 33 11.03 -9.41 -23.59
CA LYS A 33 12.08 -9.19 -24.59
C LYS A 33 11.52 -8.80 -25.96
N ASP A 34 10.44 -9.45 -26.38
CA ASP A 34 9.80 -9.15 -27.66
C ASP A 34 9.21 -7.73 -27.67
N ILE A 35 8.47 -7.35 -26.63
CA ILE A 35 7.94 -5.98 -26.48
C ILE A 35 9.08 -4.95 -26.49
N LEU A 36 10.12 -5.17 -25.70
CA LEU A 36 11.28 -4.26 -25.61
C LEU A 36 12.09 -4.17 -26.91
N SER A 37 11.97 -5.17 -27.79
CA SER A 37 12.60 -5.12 -29.11
C SER A 37 11.95 -4.10 -30.05
N ARG A 38 10.72 -3.66 -29.74
CA ARG A 38 9.88 -2.75 -30.52
C ARG A 38 9.94 -1.31 -29.99
N VAL A 39 8.97 -0.49 -30.37
CA VAL A 39 8.76 0.83 -29.76
C VAL A 39 8.18 0.66 -28.37
N THR A 40 8.80 1.32 -27.40
CA THR A 40 8.32 1.47 -26.02
C THR A 40 8.05 2.94 -25.73
N CYS A 41 7.56 3.26 -24.53
CA CYS A 41 7.36 4.65 -24.10
C CYS A 41 8.66 5.37 -23.66
N ASP A 42 9.84 4.81 -23.94
CA ASP A 42 11.13 5.41 -23.54
C ASP A 42 11.79 6.14 -24.73
N GLN A 43 11.94 7.46 -24.60
CA GLN A 43 12.55 8.32 -25.62
C GLN A 43 14.07 8.45 -25.55
N ARG A 44 14.72 7.83 -24.55
CA ARG A 44 16.15 8.03 -24.28
C ARG A 44 17.07 7.23 -25.21
N TRP A 45 16.62 6.07 -25.68
CA TRP A 45 17.51 5.06 -26.28
C TRP A 45 17.38 4.89 -27.79
N LEU A 46 16.22 5.22 -28.35
CA LEU A 46 15.95 5.11 -29.78
C LEU A 46 15.84 6.51 -30.38
N THR A 47 16.43 6.73 -31.55
CA THR A 47 16.14 7.94 -32.33
C THR A 47 14.72 7.82 -32.91
N PRO A 48 14.05 8.94 -33.22
CA PRO A 48 12.72 8.92 -33.83
C PRO A 48 12.64 8.05 -35.09
N GLU A 49 13.68 8.06 -35.93
CA GLU A 49 13.77 7.22 -37.14
C GLU A 49 13.75 5.73 -36.78
N ARG A 50 14.56 5.32 -35.79
CA ARG A 50 14.63 3.92 -35.33
C ARG A 50 13.36 3.48 -34.63
N MET A 51 12.67 4.38 -33.93
CA MET A 51 11.34 4.10 -33.41
C MET A 51 10.37 3.85 -34.57
N ALA A 52 10.37 4.69 -35.59
CA ALA A 52 9.49 4.54 -36.75
C ALA A 52 9.73 3.20 -37.49
N GLU A 53 10.99 2.77 -37.65
CA GLU A 53 11.35 1.47 -38.23
C GLU A 53 10.80 0.28 -37.42
N LYS A 54 10.65 0.45 -36.10
CA LYS A 54 10.20 -0.60 -35.17
C LYS A 54 8.70 -0.54 -34.84
N ALA A 55 8.00 0.52 -35.26
CA ALA A 55 6.59 0.72 -34.95
C ALA A 55 5.72 -0.13 -35.87
N GLU A 56 4.91 -1.03 -35.30
CA GLU A 56 3.87 -1.73 -36.06
C GLU A 56 2.55 -0.95 -36.09
N ALA A 57 2.35 -0.05 -35.12
CA ALA A 57 1.17 0.76 -34.97
C ALA A 57 1.49 2.24 -35.24
N VAL A 58 0.91 2.80 -36.30
CA VAL A 58 1.14 4.20 -36.70
C VAL A 58 -0.16 4.88 -37.15
N ALA A 59 -0.25 6.19 -36.94
CA ALA A 59 -1.30 7.04 -37.50
C ALA A 59 -0.71 8.27 -38.20
N GLY A 60 -1.07 8.48 -39.46
CA GLY A 60 -0.69 9.67 -40.23
C GLY A 60 -1.66 10.85 -40.06
N GLU A 61 -1.31 11.97 -40.69
CA GLU A 61 -2.00 13.27 -40.58
C GLU A 61 -3.50 13.23 -40.87
N GLU A 62 -3.93 12.42 -41.83
CA GLU A 62 -5.34 12.26 -42.15
C GLU A 62 -6.13 11.64 -40.98
N LEU A 63 -5.61 10.57 -40.39
CA LEU A 63 -6.27 9.82 -39.31
C LEU A 63 -6.33 10.63 -38.02
N TYR A 64 -5.19 11.08 -37.49
CA TYR A 64 -5.20 11.83 -36.23
C TYR A 64 -5.88 13.20 -36.39
N GLY A 65 -5.84 13.79 -37.59
CA GLY A 65 -6.53 15.05 -37.89
C GLY A 65 -8.05 14.89 -37.83
N GLU A 66 -8.60 13.79 -38.34
CA GLU A 66 -10.03 13.47 -38.21
C GLU A 66 -10.44 13.26 -36.75
N TRP A 67 -9.66 12.45 -36.03
CA TRP A 67 -9.88 12.17 -34.62
C TRP A 67 -9.92 13.42 -33.75
N TYR A 68 -9.00 14.35 -34.01
CA TYR A 68 -8.92 15.63 -33.31
C TYR A 68 -10.09 16.55 -33.64
N ARG A 69 -10.51 16.64 -34.91
CA ARG A 69 -11.67 17.46 -35.30
C ARG A 69 -12.96 17.05 -34.58
N ASN A 70 -13.09 15.78 -34.22
CA ASN A 70 -14.24 15.24 -33.51
C ASN A 70 -14.18 15.45 -31.98
N LEU A 71 -13.09 16.01 -31.42
CA LEU A 71 -13.03 16.36 -30.01
C LEU A 71 -13.82 17.65 -29.71
N PRO A 72 -14.42 17.78 -28.51
CA PRO A 72 -15.03 19.03 -28.06
C PRO A 72 -14.06 20.21 -28.12
N GLU A 73 -14.57 21.41 -28.37
CA GLU A 73 -13.73 22.61 -28.56
C GLU A 73 -12.87 22.94 -27.33
N ASP A 74 -13.45 22.87 -26.14
CA ASP A 74 -12.72 23.13 -24.89
C ASP A 74 -11.57 22.13 -24.66
N ILE A 75 -11.75 20.88 -25.12
CA ILE A 75 -10.73 19.83 -25.02
C ILE A 75 -9.60 20.10 -26.00
N LYS A 76 -9.91 20.41 -27.26
CA LYS A 76 -8.91 20.79 -28.27
C LYS A 76 -8.07 21.96 -27.78
N LYS A 77 -8.74 23.02 -27.30
CA LYS A 77 -8.08 24.20 -26.74
C LYS A 77 -7.16 23.82 -25.58
N LYS A 78 -7.65 23.04 -24.61
CA LYS A 78 -6.86 22.64 -23.44
C LYS A 78 -5.65 21.79 -23.83
N MET A 79 -5.82 20.84 -24.74
CA MET A 79 -4.71 20.01 -25.23
C MET A 79 -3.69 20.83 -26.03
N SER A 80 -4.12 21.78 -26.87
CA SER A 80 -3.20 22.71 -27.56
C SER A 80 -2.46 23.61 -26.57
N GLU A 81 -3.14 24.10 -25.54
CA GLU A 81 -2.52 24.89 -24.48
C GLU A 81 -1.46 24.09 -23.73
N ASP A 82 -1.68 22.80 -23.49
CA ASP A 82 -0.78 21.92 -22.73
C ASP A 82 0.34 21.31 -23.57
N TRP A 83 0.07 20.96 -24.82
CA TRP A 83 0.93 20.10 -25.64
C TRP A 83 1.28 20.67 -27.02
N GLY A 84 0.87 21.91 -27.31
CA GLY A 84 1.01 22.52 -28.62
C GLY A 84 0.01 21.96 -29.64
N GLU A 85 0.08 22.45 -30.87
CA GLU A 85 -0.81 22.01 -31.94
C GLU A 85 -0.58 20.53 -32.28
N ILE A 86 -1.66 19.82 -32.61
CA ILE A 86 -1.59 18.41 -33.04
C ILE A 86 -0.65 18.26 -34.26
N PRO A 87 0.26 17.26 -34.31
CA PRO A 87 0.37 16.07 -33.46
C PRO A 87 1.08 16.22 -32.10
N GLY A 88 1.60 17.42 -31.78
CA GLY A 88 2.59 17.58 -30.71
C GLY A 88 3.91 16.89 -31.05
N ASP A 89 4.75 16.67 -30.03
CA ASP A 89 6.12 16.15 -30.22
C ASP A 89 6.32 14.72 -29.68
N ILE A 90 5.37 14.20 -28.88
CA ILE A 90 5.52 12.93 -28.17
C ILE A 90 5.31 11.74 -29.12
N PHE A 91 6.38 10.97 -29.36
CA PHE A 91 6.44 9.83 -30.29
C PHE A 91 5.95 10.16 -31.70
N VAL A 92 6.37 11.33 -32.23
CA VAL A 92 6.04 11.77 -33.58
C VAL A 92 7.28 11.73 -34.47
N HIS A 93 7.16 11.12 -35.65
CA HIS A 93 8.18 11.14 -36.69
C HIS A 93 7.54 11.26 -38.08
N ASP A 94 8.06 12.13 -38.93
CA ASP A 94 7.52 12.40 -40.28
C ASP A 94 6.00 12.63 -40.31
N LYS A 95 5.50 13.44 -39.35
CA LYS A 95 4.06 13.69 -39.14
C LYS A 95 3.22 12.42 -38.97
N LYS A 96 3.80 11.38 -38.38
CA LYS A 96 3.11 10.17 -37.96
C LYS A 96 3.29 9.99 -36.47
N MET A 97 2.20 9.70 -35.77
CA MET A 97 2.25 9.23 -34.39
C MET A 97 2.63 7.74 -34.39
N LEU A 98 3.62 7.39 -33.57
CA LEU A 98 4.11 6.02 -33.39
C LEU A 98 3.55 5.47 -32.09
N PHE A 99 2.81 4.36 -32.14
CA PHE A 99 2.26 3.72 -30.95
C PHE A 99 3.12 2.52 -30.55
N PRO A 100 3.48 2.38 -29.26
CA PRO A 100 4.25 1.25 -28.77
C PRO A 100 3.47 -0.06 -28.89
N GLY A 101 4.15 -1.20 -28.87
CA GLY A 101 3.52 -2.51 -28.82
C GLY A 101 3.78 -3.41 -30.04
N LEU A 102 3.12 -4.56 -30.02
CA LEU A 102 3.24 -5.60 -31.04
C LEU A 102 1.87 -6.20 -31.38
N VAL A 103 1.67 -6.49 -32.66
CA VAL A 103 0.50 -7.21 -33.18
C VAL A 103 0.86 -8.69 -33.30
N ASN A 104 0.09 -9.54 -32.64
CA ASN A 104 0.25 -10.99 -32.59
C ASN A 104 -1.05 -11.67 -33.06
N GLY A 105 -1.30 -11.63 -34.37
CA GLY A 105 -2.57 -12.06 -34.96
C GLY A 105 -3.72 -11.14 -34.54
N ASN A 106 -4.68 -11.67 -33.77
CA ASN A 106 -5.86 -10.95 -33.29
C ASN A 106 -5.61 -10.17 -31.98
N VAL A 107 -4.40 -10.20 -31.42
CA VAL A 107 -4.08 -9.53 -30.16
C VAL A 107 -3.04 -8.45 -30.39
N PHE A 108 -3.31 -7.24 -29.90
CA PHE A 108 -2.33 -6.15 -29.82
C PHE A 108 -1.88 -5.99 -28.38
N ILE A 109 -0.60 -6.23 -28.11
CA ILE A 109 -0.01 -6.10 -26.77
C ILE A 109 0.78 -4.80 -26.74
N THR A 110 0.35 -3.86 -25.91
CA THR A 110 0.92 -2.52 -25.85
C THR A 110 1.16 -2.03 -24.44
N ILE A 111 2.10 -1.11 -24.30
CA ILE A 111 2.32 -0.31 -23.11
C ILE A 111 1.39 0.91 -23.19
N GLN A 112 0.75 1.26 -22.08
CA GLN A 112 -0.09 2.46 -22.03
C GLN A 112 0.78 3.72 -22.23
N PRO A 113 0.34 4.72 -23.01
CA PRO A 113 1.10 5.95 -23.21
C PRO A 113 1.37 6.68 -21.89
N PRO A 114 2.46 7.46 -21.83
CA PRO A 114 2.71 8.30 -20.67
C PRO A 114 1.56 9.29 -20.48
N ARG A 115 1.22 9.51 -19.21
CA ARG A 115 0.18 10.46 -18.79
C ARG A 115 0.54 11.92 -19.10
N GLY A 116 1.82 12.25 -19.22
CA GLY A 116 2.32 13.60 -19.51
C GLY A 116 3.00 14.31 -18.35
N TYR A 117 3.02 13.75 -17.13
CA TYR A 117 3.62 14.47 -16.00
C TYR A 117 5.13 14.62 -16.12
N LEU A 118 5.83 13.58 -16.58
CA LEU A 118 7.28 13.62 -16.79
C LEU A 118 7.66 14.37 -18.06
N GLU A 119 6.78 14.36 -19.06
CA GLU A 119 6.99 15.01 -20.35
C GLU A 119 6.78 16.54 -20.28
N ASN A 120 6.04 17.05 -19.30
CA ASN A 120 5.80 18.48 -19.10
C ASN A 120 5.72 18.90 -17.63
N ILE A 121 6.83 18.66 -16.90
CA ILE A 121 6.92 18.88 -15.45
C ILE A 121 6.66 20.36 -15.08
N ASP A 122 7.18 21.30 -15.87
CA ASP A 122 7.00 22.73 -15.62
C ASP A 122 5.51 23.13 -15.61
N LYS A 123 4.68 22.49 -16.45
CA LYS A 123 3.22 22.71 -16.40
C LYS A 123 2.56 22.03 -15.22
N VAL A 124 2.98 20.83 -14.82
CA VAL A 124 2.43 20.16 -13.62
C VAL A 124 2.60 21.04 -12.39
N TYR A 125 3.71 21.78 -12.31
CA TYR A 125 3.89 22.76 -11.26
C TYR A 125 2.80 23.83 -11.28
N HIS A 126 2.46 24.40 -12.43
CA HIS A 126 1.55 25.55 -12.50
C HIS A 126 0.07 25.19 -12.68
N ASP A 127 -0.24 24.03 -13.23
CA ASP A 127 -1.57 23.58 -13.56
C ASP A 127 -1.82 22.17 -13.04
N PHE A 128 -2.71 22.07 -12.05
CA PHE A 128 -3.10 20.80 -11.48
C PHE A 128 -4.00 19.96 -12.39
N TYR A 129 -4.56 20.55 -13.44
CA TYR A 129 -5.45 19.92 -14.40
C TYR A 129 -4.75 19.78 -15.76
N LEU A 130 -3.59 19.11 -15.78
CA LEU A 130 -2.86 18.81 -17.02
C LEU A 130 -3.63 17.78 -17.86
N SER A 131 -3.97 18.13 -19.10
CA SER A 131 -4.57 17.18 -20.05
C SER A 131 -3.59 16.07 -20.45
N PRO A 132 -4.06 14.87 -20.83
CA PRO A 132 -3.19 13.89 -21.46
C PRO A 132 -2.64 14.42 -22.79
N PRO A 133 -1.43 13.97 -23.22
CA PRO A 133 -0.90 14.28 -24.54
C PRO A 133 -1.84 13.88 -25.68
N HIS A 134 -1.72 14.56 -26.83
CA HIS A 134 -2.40 14.17 -28.07
C HIS A 134 -2.21 12.69 -28.40
N HIS A 135 -0.98 12.21 -28.22
CA HIS A 135 -0.59 10.82 -28.43
C HIS A 135 -1.44 9.83 -27.62
N TYR A 136 -1.77 10.17 -26.37
CA TYR A 136 -2.54 9.30 -25.48
C TYR A 136 -3.94 9.01 -26.06
N LEU A 137 -4.67 10.07 -26.43
CA LEU A 137 -6.01 9.94 -26.99
C LEU A 137 -5.99 9.32 -28.39
N ALA A 138 -4.95 9.60 -29.18
CA ALA A 138 -4.77 9.01 -30.49
C ALA A 138 -4.48 7.50 -30.41
N HIS A 139 -3.77 7.04 -29.38
CA HIS A 139 -3.48 5.63 -29.19
C HIS A 139 -4.74 4.79 -28.97
N TYR A 140 -5.64 5.21 -28.06
CA TYR A 140 -6.91 4.51 -27.87
C TYR A 140 -7.81 4.56 -29.12
N ARG A 141 -7.74 5.64 -29.90
CA ARG A 141 -8.44 5.72 -31.19
C ARG A 141 -7.84 4.79 -32.25
N TRP A 142 -6.52 4.62 -32.26
CA TRP A 142 -5.87 3.64 -33.11
C TRP A 142 -6.32 2.22 -32.75
N ILE A 143 -6.36 1.89 -31.46
CA ILE A 143 -6.87 0.60 -30.94
C ILE A 143 -8.32 0.36 -31.43
N LYS A 144 -9.20 1.36 -31.30
CA LYS A 144 -10.61 1.21 -31.70
C LYS A 144 -10.85 1.22 -33.21
N TYR A 145 -10.24 2.14 -33.95
CA TYR A 145 -10.64 2.41 -35.34
C TYR A 145 -9.71 1.78 -36.38
N VAL A 146 -8.44 1.57 -36.04
CA VAL A 146 -7.44 1.00 -36.95
C VAL A 146 -7.23 -0.48 -36.67
N PHE A 147 -6.85 -0.83 -35.42
CA PHE A 147 -6.74 -2.23 -35.01
C PHE A 147 -8.11 -2.91 -34.90
N LYS A 148 -9.15 -2.12 -34.54
CA LYS A 148 -10.53 -2.59 -34.40
C LYS A 148 -10.68 -3.63 -33.29
N ALA A 149 -10.12 -3.32 -32.13
CA ALA A 149 -10.32 -4.13 -30.93
C ALA A 149 -11.82 -4.26 -30.60
N ASP A 150 -12.28 -5.48 -30.37
CA ASP A 150 -13.61 -5.76 -29.82
C ASP A 150 -13.66 -5.55 -28.30
N VAL A 151 -12.52 -5.72 -27.63
CA VAL A 151 -12.34 -5.58 -26.18
C VAL A 151 -10.91 -5.13 -25.88
N VAL A 152 -10.74 -4.33 -24.83
CA VAL A 152 -9.42 -4.00 -24.27
C VAL A 152 -9.28 -4.62 -22.89
N MET A 153 -8.12 -5.18 -22.60
CA MET A 153 -7.76 -5.64 -21.26
C MET A 153 -6.57 -4.83 -20.76
N HIS A 154 -6.76 -4.09 -19.67
CA HIS A 154 -5.65 -3.45 -18.97
C HIS A 154 -5.09 -4.45 -17.98
N VAL A 155 -3.78 -4.75 -18.00
CA VAL A 155 -3.17 -5.75 -17.11
C VAL A 155 -2.20 -5.08 -16.14
N GLY A 156 -2.47 -5.24 -14.85
CA GLY A 156 -1.68 -4.67 -13.77
C GLY A 156 -2.40 -3.51 -13.08
N LYS A 157 -2.44 -3.60 -11.75
CA LYS A 157 -2.78 -2.49 -10.87
C LYS A 157 -1.60 -1.49 -10.88
N HIS A 158 -1.79 -0.24 -11.31
CA HIS A 158 -2.95 0.33 -12.01
C HIS A 158 -2.54 1.07 -13.27
N GLY A 159 -3.49 1.30 -14.16
CA GLY A 159 -3.33 2.12 -15.35
C GLY A 159 -3.50 3.59 -15.00
N SER A 160 -3.24 4.45 -15.96
CA SER A 160 -3.38 5.91 -15.83
C SER A 160 -4.74 6.44 -16.30
N LEU A 161 -5.50 5.64 -17.05
CA LEU A 161 -6.72 6.06 -17.75
C LEU A 161 -7.80 6.50 -16.77
N GLU A 162 -8.09 5.68 -15.77
CA GLU A 162 -9.11 5.91 -14.75
C GLU A 162 -8.77 7.08 -13.82
N TRP A 163 -7.54 7.58 -13.87
CA TRP A 163 -7.07 8.73 -13.10
C TRP A 163 -6.99 10.00 -13.93
N LEU A 164 -7.24 9.96 -15.25
CA LEU A 164 -7.18 11.14 -16.10
C LEU A 164 -8.15 12.23 -15.62
N PRO A 165 -7.84 13.53 -15.86
CA PRO A 165 -8.65 14.61 -15.32
C PRO A 165 -10.10 14.54 -15.79
N GLY A 166 -11.03 14.91 -14.90
CA GLY A 166 -12.46 14.93 -15.21
C GLY A 166 -13.34 14.79 -13.96
N LYS A 167 -14.63 14.49 -14.16
CA LYS A 167 -15.56 14.23 -13.06
C LYS A 167 -15.15 13.00 -12.25
N ALA A 168 -15.51 13.01 -10.96
CA ALA A 168 -15.28 11.91 -10.02
C ALA A 168 -15.94 10.59 -10.47
N LEU A 169 -17.19 10.65 -10.92
CA LEU A 169 -17.96 9.56 -11.50
C LEU A 169 -19.07 10.15 -12.38
N GLY A 170 -19.73 9.31 -13.19
CA GLY A 170 -20.75 9.77 -14.15
C GLY A 170 -20.11 10.72 -15.17
N LEU A 171 -19.15 10.18 -15.92
CA LEU A 171 -18.31 10.97 -16.82
C LEU A 171 -19.13 11.67 -17.91
N SER A 172 -18.62 12.82 -18.36
CA SER A 172 -19.15 13.57 -19.50
C SER A 172 -18.26 13.35 -20.74
N ASP A 173 -18.76 13.80 -21.89
CA ASP A 173 -18.05 13.90 -23.17
C ASP A 173 -16.80 14.80 -23.14
N THR A 174 -16.54 15.47 -22.02
CA THR A 174 -15.35 16.30 -21.74
C THR A 174 -14.42 15.69 -20.68
N CYS A 175 -14.71 14.49 -20.21
CA CYS A 175 -13.83 13.76 -19.29
C CYS A 175 -12.81 12.94 -20.08
N TYR A 176 -11.52 13.12 -19.79
CA TYR A 176 -10.46 12.42 -20.52
C TYR A 176 -10.53 10.88 -20.46
N PRO A 177 -10.94 10.24 -19.34
CA PRO A 177 -11.13 8.78 -19.35
C PRO A 177 -12.17 8.33 -20.38
N ASP A 178 -13.29 9.07 -20.50
CA ASP A 178 -14.37 8.79 -21.45
C ASP A 178 -13.92 9.03 -22.91
N LEU A 179 -13.21 10.13 -23.15
CA LEU A 179 -12.61 10.47 -24.45
C LEU A 179 -11.54 9.48 -24.93
N ALA A 180 -10.89 8.78 -24.00
CA ALA A 180 -9.91 7.74 -24.29
C ALA A 180 -10.62 6.40 -24.56
N ILE A 181 -11.35 5.85 -23.59
CA ILE A 181 -11.92 4.50 -23.68
C ILE A 181 -13.09 4.42 -24.66
N MET A 182 -13.83 5.51 -24.83
CA MET A 182 -15.04 5.60 -25.66
C MET A 182 -16.06 4.52 -25.25
N ASP A 183 -16.46 3.67 -26.19
CA ASP A 183 -17.39 2.55 -26.01
C ASP A 183 -16.67 1.18 -26.02
N LEU A 184 -15.33 1.15 -25.94
CA LEU A 184 -14.58 -0.10 -25.89
C LEU A 184 -14.92 -0.85 -24.60
N PRO A 185 -15.40 -2.09 -24.67
CA PRO A 185 -15.50 -2.95 -23.50
C PRO A 185 -14.12 -3.08 -22.84
N ASN A 186 -14.06 -2.80 -21.55
CA ASN A 186 -12.82 -2.79 -20.79
C ASN A 186 -12.83 -3.91 -19.75
N VAL A 187 -11.86 -4.80 -19.79
CA VAL A 187 -11.64 -5.88 -18.81
C VAL A 187 -10.39 -5.55 -18.02
N TYR A 188 -10.41 -5.81 -16.71
CA TYR A 188 -9.30 -5.38 -15.87
C TYR A 188 -9.01 -6.36 -14.73
N PRO A 189 -7.91 -7.14 -14.79
CA PRO A 189 -7.41 -7.86 -13.64
C PRO A 189 -7.01 -6.91 -12.52
N TYR A 190 -7.54 -7.14 -11.33
CA TYR A 190 -7.27 -6.30 -10.18
C TYR A 190 -7.02 -7.13 -8.93
N ILE A 191 -6.08 -6.72 -8.09
CA ILE A 191 -5.81 -7.45 -6.85
C ILE A 191 -7.01 -7.33 -5.89
N ILE A 192 -7.45 -8.45 -5.32
CA ILE A 192 -8.66 -8.50 -4.46
C ILE A 192 -8.60 -7.58 -3.23
N ASN A 193 -7.38 -7.28 -2.77
CA ASN A 193 -7.12 -6.44 -1.60
C ASN A 193 -7.04 -4.93 -1.88
N ASP A 194 -7.26 -4.52 -3.13
CA ASP A 194 -7.35 -3.11 -3.48
C ASP A 194 -8.72 -2.74 -4.06
N PRO A 195 -9.74 -2.70 -3.19
CA PRO A 195 -11.09 -2.34 -3.60
C PRO A 195 -11.18 -0.90 -4.10
N SER A 196 -10.31 0.01 -3.63
CA SER A 196 -10.40 1.43 -3.94
C SER A 196 -10.09 1.72 -5.39
N GLU A 197 -8.89 1.36 -5.83
CA GLU A 197 -8.43 1.71 -7.16
C GLU A 197 -9.18 0.89 -8.21
N GLY A 198 -9.58 -0.35 -7.89
CA GLY A 198 -10.50 -1.11 -8.76
C GLY A 198 -11.88 -0.47 -8.85
N THR A 199 -12.43 0.07 -7.75
CA THR A 199 -13.69 0.84 -7.80
C THR A 199 -13.55 2.11 -8.63
N GLN A 200 -12.40 2.79 -8.57
CA GLN A 200 -12.09 3.95 -9.42
C GLN A 200 -12.14 3.55 -10.89
N ALA A 201 -11.46 2.47 -11.26
CA ALA A 201 -11.49 1.92 -12.62
C ALA A 201 -12.94 1.59 -13.05
N LYS A 202 -13.73 0.89 -12.23
CA LYS A 202 -15.13 0.59 -12.56
C LYS A 202 -15.95 1.84 -12.88
N ARG A 203 -15.76 2.91 -12.11
CA ARG A 203 -16.55 4.15 -12.22
C ARG A 203 -16.08 5.09 -13.32
N ARG A 204 -14.80 5.03 -13.71
CA ARG A 204 -14.18 5.99 -14.63
C ARG A 204 -13.59 5.39 -15.91
N SER A 205 -13.55 4.07 -16.04
CA SER A 205 -13.12 3.39 -17.28
C SER A 205 -14.10 2.32 -17.76
N TYR A 206 -15.27 2.25 -17.13
CA TYR A 206 -16.36 1.31 -17.43
C TYR A 206 -15.93 -0.16 -17.38
N CYS A 207 -14.87 -0.48 -16.63
CA CYS A 207 -14.30 -1.80 -16.66
C CYS A 207 -15.14 -2.85 -15.92
N CYS A 208 -15.11 -4.07 -16.47
CA CYS A 208 -15.39 -5.29 -15.72
C CYS A 208 -14.10 -5.72 -15.04
N ILE A 209 -14.11 -5.68 -13.70
CA ILE A 209 -13.00 -6.20 -12.92
C ILE A 209 -13.00 -7.72 -12.99
N ILE A 210 -11.82 -8.31 -13.11
CA ILE A 210 -11.58 -9.72 -12.84
C ILE A 210 -10.61 -9.74 -11.66
N ASP A 211 -11.12 -9.94 -10.45
CA ASP A 211 -10.22 -9.93 -9.32
C ASP A 211 -9.26 -11.12 -9.35
N HIS A 212 -8.06 -10.90 -8.84
CA HIS A 212 -7.03 -11.91 -8.77
C HIS A 212 -6.47 -12.00 -7.36
N LEU A 213 -5.91 -13.16 -7.03
CA LEU A 213 -5.35 -13.44 -5.73
C LEU A 213 -4.15 -12.53 -5.43
N THR A 214 -3.91 -12.28 -4.15
CA THR A 214 -2.63 -11.73 -3.70
C THR A 214 -1.48 -12.69 -4.06
N PRO A 215 -0.21 -12.25 -4.00
CA PRO A 215 0.88 -13.20 -3.87
C PRO A 215 0.67 -14.11 -2.65
N VAL A 216 1.34 -15.26 -2.66
CA VAL A 216 1.46 -16.09 -1.45
C VAL A 216 2.27 -15.34 -0.40
N PHE A 217 1.86 -15.48 0.86
CA PHE A 217 2.59 -14.96 2.01
C PHE A 217 3.20 -16.09 2.84
N SER A 218 4.31 -15.80 3.48
CA SER A 218 5.00 -16.66 4.46
C SER A 218 5.54 -15.81 5.60
N ASN A 219 6.10 -16.44 6.64
CA ASN A 219 6.92 -15.73 7.61
C ASN A 219 8.23 -15.25 6.97
N ALA A 220 8.80 -14.17 7.51
CA ALA A 220 10.07 -13.59 7.09
C ALA A 220 11.26 -14.44 7.53
N ASP A 221 11.16 -15.07 8.69
CA ASP A 221 12.21 -15.87 9.32
C ASP A 221 13.50 -15.06 9.62
N LEU A 222 14.45 -15.66 10.35
CA LEU A 222 15.78 -15.07 10.56
C LEU A 222 16.75 -15.62 9.53
N TYR A 223 17.68 -14.77 9.09
CA TYR A 223 18.65 -15.10 8.05
C TYR A 223 20.03 -14.52 8.37
N GLU A 224 21.06 -15.06 7.72
CA GLU A 224 22.43 -14.55 7.74
C GLU A 224 22.90 -14.14 9.15
N ASP A 225 23.24 -12.87 9.34
CA ASP A 225 23.78 -12.37 10.61
C ASP A 225 22.73 -12.37 11.75
N LEU A 226 21.44 -12.20 11.43
CA LEU A 226 20.36 -12.27 12.43
C LEU A 226 20.25 -13.68 13.03
N ALA A 227 20.41 -14.71 12.19
CA ALA A 227 20.42 -16.11 12.65
C ALA A 227 21.66 -16.42 13.50
N LYS A 228 22.82 -15.80 13.22
CA LYS A 228 24.02 -15.93 14.06
C LYS A 228 23.77 -15.34 15.45
N VAL A 229 23.15 -14.16 15.53
CA VAL A 229 22.80 -13.52 16.81
C VAL A 229 21.86 -14.44 17.60
N GLU A 230 20.79 -14.94 16.99
CA GLU A 230 19.85 -15.86 17.66
C GLU A 230 20.53 -17.12 18.20
N ASN A 231 21.48 -17.72 17.46
CA ASN A 231 22.25 -18.85 17.96
C ASN A 231 23.06 -18.51 19.21
N LEU A 232 23.73 -17.35 19.24
CA LEU A 232 24.48 -16.88 20.40
C LEU A 232 23.57 -16.61 21.61
N LEU A 233 22.35 -16.12 21.38
CA LEU A 233 21.36 -15.93 22.45
C LEU A 233 20.88 -17.25 23.04
N ASN A 234 20.70 -18.27 22.21
CA ASN A 234 20.37 -19.61 22.65
C ASN A 234 21.52 -20.22 23.45
N ASP A 235 22.76 -20.08 23.00
CA ASP A 235 23.96 -20.52 23.73
C ASP A 235 24.12 -19.81 25.08
N TYR A 236 23.80 -18.51 25.15
CA TYR A 236 23.78 -17.76 26.40
C TYR A 236 22.73 -18.29 27.37
N SER A 237 21.51 -18.55 26.88
CA SER A 237 20.41 -19.07 27.69
C SER A 237 20.71 -20.46 28.26
N ILE A 238 21.35 -21.34 27.48
CA ILE A 238 21.80 -22.67 27.92
C ILE A 238 22.96 -22.52 28.93
N SER A 239 23.98 -21.73 28.60
CA SER A 239 25.16 -21.55 29.45
C SER A 239 24.82 -20.91 30.80
N LYS A 240 23.83 -20.01 30.85
CA LYS A 240 23.36 -19.41 32.11
C LYS A 240 22.85 -20.46 33.10
N ARG A 241 22.39 -21.63 32.63
CA ARG A 241 21.93 -22.75 33.46
C ARG A 241 23.00 -23.79 33.71
N GLU A 242 23.78 -24.13 32.67
CA GLU A 242 24.67 -25.30 32.70
C GLU A 242 26.13 -24.95 32.97
N ASP A 243 26.61 -23.78 32.52
CA ASP A 243 28.02 -23.37 32.62
C ASP A 243 28.18 -21.83 32.72
N PRO A 244 27.85 -21.22 33.88
CA PRO A 244 27.86 -19.77 34.04
C PRO A 244 29.22 -19.10 33.81
N GLY A 245 30.32 -19.86 33.88
CA GLY A 245 31.67 -19.33 33.63
C GLY A 245 31.89 -18.89 32.18
N LYS A 246 31.06 -19.37 31.24
CA LYS A 246 31.11 -18.96 29.83
C LYS A 246 30.43 -17.63 29.55
N LEU A 247 29.63 -17.08 30.47
CA LEU A 247 28.90 -15.84 30.24
C LEU A 247 29.84 -14.65 30.01
N ASP A 248 31.00 -14.62 30.67
CA ASP A 248 32.01 -13.57 30.48
C ASP A 248 32.61 -13.56 29.06
N ILE A 249 32.54 -14.70 28.34
CA ILE A 249 32.98 -14.83 26.95
C ILE A 249 31.81 -14.55 25.99
N LEU A 250 30.60 -15.04 26.31
CA LEU A 250 29.44 -14.90 25.44
C LEU A 250 28.92 -13.47 25.34
N ARG A 251 28.99 -12.67 26.42
CA ARG A 251 28.49 -11.28 26.39
C ARG A 251 29.20 -10.42 25.33
N PRO A 252 30.55 -10.35 25.29
CA PRO A 252 31.26 -9.66 24.20
C PRO A 252 30.94 -10.23 22.82
N MET A 253 30.85 -11.55 22.67
CA MET A 253 30.54 -12.18 21.37
C MET A 253 29.14 -11.80 20.85
N ILE A 254 28.14 -11.76 21.74
CA ILE A 254 26.78 -11.32 21.39
C ILE A 254 26.79 -9.86 20.97
N TRP A 255 27.48 -9.00 21.73
CA TRP A 255 27.58 -7.58 21.38
C TRP A 255 28.27 -7.35 20.03
N GLU A 256 29.39 -8.05 19.78
CA GLU A 256 30.09 -8.00 18.49
C GLU A 256 29.17 -8.43 17.34
N ALA A 257 28.46 -9.56 17.48
CA ALA A 257 27.50 -10.02 16.47
C ALA A 257 26.32 -9.05 16.26
N VAL A 258 25.87 -8.37 17.32
CA VAL A 258 24.82 -7.34 17.26
C VAL A 258 25.31 -6.13 16.45
N CYS A 259 26.54 -5.67 16.69
CA CYS A 259 27.15 -4.60 15.90
C CYS A 259 27.41 -5.00 14.45
N GLU A 260 27.90 -6.22 14.19
CA GLU A 260 28.09 -6.75 12.83
C GLU A 260 26.76 -6.82 12.05
N ALA A 261 25.67 -7.10 12.75
CA ALA A 261 24.33 -7.13 12.16
C ALA A 261 23.68 -5.74 12.06
N ASP A 262 24.30 -4.67 12.57
CA ASP A 262 23.74 -3.32 12.76
C ASP A 262 22.51 -3.26 13.69
N LEU A 263 22.32 -4.26 14.55
CA LEU A 263 21.16 -4.34 15.45
C LEU A 263 21.24 -3.34 16.61
N ASP A 264 22.43 -2.86 16.94
CA ASP A 264 22.64 -1.73 17.86
C ASP A 264 21.97 -0.45 17.34
N LYS A 265 22.01 -0.23 16.02
CA LYS A 265 21.36 0.90 15.34
C LYS A 265 19.85 0.71 15.23
N ASP A 266 19.38 -0.52 15.11
CA ASP A 266 17.95 -0.84 15.13
C ASP A 266 17.33 -0.54 16.51
N LEU A 267 18.03 -0.90 17.59
CA LEU A 267 17.56 -0.76 18.98
C LEU A 267 17.93 0.58 19.64
N ASP A 268 18.70 1.44 18.97
CA ASP A 268 19.27 2.69 19.49
C ASP A 268 19.97 2.48 20.86
N ILE A 269 20.82 1.45 20.93
CA ILE A 269 21.51 1.05 22.16
C ILE A 269 23.02 1.13 22.01
N THR A 270 23.69 1.67 23.04
CA THR A 270 25.16 1.73 23.11
C THR A 270 25.71 0.56 23.91
N GLU A 271 26.99 0.23 23.70
CA GLU A 271 27.68 -0.83 24.45
C GLU A 271 27.58 -0.60 25.96
N GLU A 272 27.86 0.62 26.43
CA GLU A 272 27.77 0.97 27.85
C GLU A 272 26.38 0.68 28.44
N LYS A 273 25.31 1.06 27.73
CA LYS A 273 23.93 0.78 28.16
C LYS A 273 23.64 -0.72 28.14
N ALA A 274 23.99 -1.41 27.06
CA ALA A 274 23.78 -2.84 26.92
C ALA A 274 24.47 -3.64 28.03
N PHE A 275 25.72 -3.32 28.37
CA PHE A 275 26.45 -4.02 29.43
C PHE A 275 26.04 -3.59 30.85
N SER A 276 25.42 -2.41 31.02
CA SER A 276 24.89 -1.97 32.32
C SER A 276 23.67 -2.79 32.78
N ASP A 277 22.86 -3.25 31.83
CA ASP A 277 21.73 -4.18 32.05
C ASP A 277 21.65 -5.18 30.90
N PHE A 278 22.58 -6.15 30.90
CA PHE A 278 22.69 -7.10 29.80
C PHE A 278 21.45 -8.00 29.68
N ASP A 279 20.84 -8.41 30.80
CA ASP A 279 19.65 -9.24 30.75
C ASP A 279 18.44 -8.47 30.17
N GLY A 280 18.26 -7.18 30.52
CA GLY A 280 17.25 -6.31 29.91
C GLY A 280 17.50 -6.05 28.42
N PHE A 281 18.76 -5.87 28.02
CA PHE A 281 19.15 -5.80 26.61
C PHE A 281 18.79 -7.08 25.84
N LEU A 282 19.09 -8.26 26.39
CA LEU A 282 18.74 -9.52 25.75
C LEU A 282 17.22 -9.70 25.61
N GLU A 283 16.45 -9.24 26.60
CA GLU A 283 14.98 -9.25 26.52
C GLU A 283 14.49 -8.39 25.34
N GLN A 284 15.01 -7.17 25.18
CA GLN A 284 14.68 -6.31 24.04
C GLN A 284 15.09 -6.95 22.70
N LEU A 285 16.30 -7.51 22.63
CA LEU A 285 16.85 -8.12 21.42
C LEU A 285 16.06 -9.37 21.00
N HIS A 286 15.73 -10.27 21.93
CA HIS A 286 14.87 -11.43 21.63
C HIS A 286 13.49 -11.00 21.15
N ALA A 287 12.89 -9.98 21.77
CA ALA A 287 11.58 -9.48 21.36
C ALA A 287 11.61 -8.95 19.92
N TYR A 288 12.66 -8.20 19.57
CA TYR A 288 12.87 -7.65 18.24
C TYR A 288 13.12 -8.74 17.18
N LEU A 289 14.04 -9.67 17.42
CA LEU A 289 14.31 -10.78 16.49
C LEU A 289 13.09 -11.68 16.29
N SER A 290 12.38 -12.02 17.38
CA SER A 290 11.16 -12.82 17.29
C SER A 290 10.07 -12.10 16.49
N GLU A 291 9.96 -10.78 16.64
CA GLU A 291 9.04 -9.98 15.83
C GLU A 291 9.40 -10.02 14.35
N LEU A 292 10.67 -9.78 14.02
CA LEU A 292 11.14 -9.82 12.64
C LEU A 292 10.86 -11.17 11.99
N ALA A 293 11.22 -12.26 12.66
CA ALA A 293 11.01 -13.62 12.15
C ALA A 293 9.52 -13.92 11.89
N ASP A 294 8.65 -13.49 12.81
CA ASP A 294 7.20 -13.73 12.76
C ASP A 294 6.46 -12.78 11.77
N THR A 295 7.16 -11.82 11.16
CA THR A 295 6.54 -10.86 10.24
C THR A 295 6.11 -11.54 8.96
N MET A 296 4.90 -11.25 8.48
CA MET A 296 4.37 -11.79 7.23
C MET A 296 4.94 -11.01 6.04
N ILE A 297 5.50 -11.71 5.06
CA ILE A 297 6.02 -11.14 3.82
C ILE A 297 5.53 -11.92 2.60
N ASN A 298 5.50 -11.28 1.44
CA ASN A 298 5.14 -11.96 0.21
C ASN A 298 6.29 -12.82 -0.33
N ASP A 299 5.98 -14.05 -0.74
CA ASP A 299 6.92 -14.96 -1.41
C ASP A 299 6.67 -14.95 -2.92
N GLY A 300 7.22 -13.95 -3.61
CA GLY A 300 7.05 -13.78 -5.06
C GLY A 300 5.84 -12.95 -5.44
N LEU A 301 5.36 -13.17 -6.66
CA LEU A 301 4.22 -12.49 -7.27
C LEU A 301 3.12 -13.50 -7.61
N HIS A 302 1.89 -13.01 -7.71
CA HIS A 302 0.77 -13.78 -8.26
C HIS A 302 0.89 -13.89 -9.79
N VAL A 303 0.50 -15.03 -10.36
CA VAL A 303 0.33 -15.24 -11.81
C VAL A 303 -1.13 -15.66 -12.03
N MET A 304 -1.84 -14.97 -12.93
CA MET A 304 -3.26 -15.26 -13.15
C MET A 304 -3.50 -16.72 -13.54
N GLY A 305 -4.47 -17.36 -12.90
CA GLY A 305 -4.82 -18.75 -13.18
C GLY A 305 -3.87 -19.80 -12.60
N CYS A 306 -2.80 -19.40 -11.91
CA CYS A 306 -1.83 -20.32 -11.32
C CYS A 306 -2.11 -20.54 -9.82
N VAL A 307 -2.56 -21.74 -9.47
CA VAL A 307 -2.76 -22.15 -8.07
C VAL A 307 -1.40 -22.30 -7.37
N PRO A 308 -1.23 -21.81 -6.13
CA PRO A 308 -0.04 -22.09 -5.33
C PRO A 308 0.18 -23.60 -5.14
N GLU A 309 1.42 -24.06 -5.36
CA GLU A 309 1.77 -25.47 -5.22
C GLU A 309 2.60 -25.76 -3.96
N LYS A 310 2.47 -26.99 -3.44
CA LYS A 310 3.36 -27.58 -2.41
C LYS A 310 3.49 -26.67 -1.17
N GLU A 311 4.72 -26.38 -0.74
CA GLU A 311 5.02 -25.61 0.47
C GLU A 311 4.41 -24.21 0.44
N ARG A 312 4.30 -23.57 -0.74
CA ARG A 312 3.68 -22.24 -0.87
C ARG A 312 2.19 -22.28 -0.51
N MET A 313 1.49 -23.37 -0.85
CA MET A 313 0.09 -23.56 -0.45
C MET A 313 -0.03 -23.73 1.07
N VAL A 314 0.86 -24.51 1.68
CA VAL A 314 0.89 -24.75 3.14
C VAL A 314 1.12 -23.44 3.89
N GLU A 315 2.17 -22.70 3.53
CA GLU A 315 2.51 -21.39 4.09
C GLU A 315 1.34 -20.41 3.97
N PHE A 316 0.76 -20.30 2.76
CA PHE A 316 -0.35 -19.37 2.53
C PHE A 316 -1.57 -19.69 3.40
N LEU A 317 -1.95 -20.96 3.51
CA LEU A 317 -3.08 -21.39 4.35
C LEU A 317 -2.84 -21.09 5.83
N VAL A 318 -1.60 -21.24 6.31
CA VAL A 318 -1.24 -20.87 7.69
C VAL A 318 -1.31 -19.36 7.89
N GLN A 319 -0.89 -18.54 6.92
CA GLN A 319 -1.02 -17.08 7.01
C GLN A 319 -2.50 -16.64 6.98
N LEU A 320 -3.34 -17.21 6.10
CA LEU A 320 -4.77 -16.91 6.02
C LEU A 320 -5.55 -17.29 7.29
N THR A 321 -5.05 -18.26 8.07
CA THR A 321 -5.66 -18.72 9.32
C THR A 321 -4.94 -18.22 10.57
N ARG A 322 -4.00 -17.28 10.41
CA ARG A 322 -3.30 -16.62 11.52
C ARG A 322 -4.22 -15.77 12.37
N LEU A 323 -5.26 -15.19 11.77
CA LEU A 323 -6.36 -14.51 12.45
C LEU A 323 -7.64 -15.33 12.36
N SER A 324 -8.63 -15.01 13.20
CA SER A 324 -9.96 -15.61 13.12
C SER A 324 -10.69 -15.17 11.86
N ASN A 325 -11.37 -16.11 11.19
CA ASN A 325 -12.21 -15.87 10.01
C ASN A 325 -13.68 -16.07 10.39
N GLY A 326 -14.39 -14.97 10.67
CA GLY A 326 -15.74 -15.03 11.23
C GLY A 326 -15.78 -15.82 12.53
N ASP A 327 -16.58 -16.91 12.56
CA ASP A 327 -16.67 -17.80 13.72
C ASP A 327 -15.54 -18.85 13.79
N VAL A 328 -14.67 -18.95 12.79
CA VAL A 328 -13.52 -19.86 12.77
C VAL A 328 -12.36 -19.22 13.54
N PRO A 329 -11.82 -19.86 14.59
CA PRO A 329 -10.74 -19.26 15.39
C PRO A 329 -9.41 -19.18 14.60
N SER A 330 -8.45 -18.45 15.15
CA SER A 330 -7.07 -18.46 14.64
C SER A 330 -6.44 -19.84 14.90
N LEU A 331 -5.78 -20.43 13.89
CA LEU A 331 -5.08 -21.70 14.04
C LEU A 331 -3.95 -21.58 15.08
N ARG A 332 -3.22 -20.46 15.04
CA ARG A 332 -2.11 -20.18 15.97
C ARG A 332 -2.61 -20.04 17.40
N GLU A 333 -3.64 -19.23 17.63
CA GLU A 333 -4.21 -19.06 18.97
C GLU A 333 -4.80 -20.38 19.49
N ALA A 334 -5.44 -21.17 18.65
CA ALA A 334 -5.97 -22.49 19.02
C ALA A 334 -4.86 -23.46 19.46
N ILE A 335 -3.73 -23.50 18.73
CA ILE A 335 -2.56 -24.31 19.11
C ILE A 335 -1.98 -23.84 20.45
N LEU A 336 -1.77 -22.54 20.62
CA LEU A 336 -1.24 -21.96 21.86
C LEU A 336 -2.15 -22.25 23.06
N LYS A 337 -3.46 -22.08 22.89
CA LYS A 337 -4.46 -22.35 23.92
C LYS A 337 -4.48 -23.84 24.28
N ALA A 338 -4.41 -24.73 23.30
CA ALA A 338 -4.32 -26.16 23.55
C ALA A 338 -3.06 -26.48 24.38
N ASP A 339 -1.93 -25.82 24.09
CA ASP A 339 -0.68 -25.95 24.86
C ASP A 339 -0.72 -25.28 26.24
N GLY A 340 -1.82 -24.61 26.60
CA GLY A 340 -2.03 -23.98 27.90
C GLY A 340 -1.49 -22.55 28.00
N TYR A 341 -1.21 -21.90 26.88
CA TYR A 341 -0.69 -20.53 26.83
C TYR A 341 -1.75 -19.51 26.39
N SER A 342 -1.64 -18.30 26.93
CA SER A 342 -2.35 -17.11 26.42
C SER A 342 -1.49 -16.40 25.37
N TYR A 343 -2.04 -16.12 24.19
CA TYR A 343 -1.27 -15.42 23.16
C TYR A 343 -0.86 -14.01 23.62
N ASP A 344 -1.73 -13.29 24.31
CA ASP A 344 -1.44 -11.94 24.80
C ASP A 344 -0.32 -11.96 25.85
N GLU A 345 -0.29 -12.95 26.75
CA GLU A 345 0.78 -13.13 27.73
C GLU A 345 2.14 -13.41 27.05
N LEU A 346 2.14 -14.21 25.99
CA LEU A 346 3.34 -14.50 25.23
C LEU A 346 3.84 -13.28 24.45
N LEU A 347 2.95 -12.41 23.99
CA LEU A 347 3.32 -11.15 23.33
C LEU A 347 3.90 -10.13 24.32
N GLU A 348 3.29 -9.98 25.48
CA GLU A 348 3.80 -9.13 26.57
C GLU A 348 5.20 -9.58 27.04
N ASN A 349 5.47 -10.89 27.00
CA ASN A 349 6.74 -11.49 27.42
C ASN A 349 7.54 -12.04 26.24
N ARG A 350 7.41 -11.42 25.05
CA ARG A 350 7.98 -11.94 23.81
C ARG A 350 9.48 -12.17 23.89
N GLY A 351 10.21 -11.28 24.56
CA GLY A 351 11.66 -11.38 24.75
C GLY A 351 12.10 -12.03 26.05
N LYS A 352 11.17 -12.29 26.97
CA LYS A 352 11.51 -12.61 28.37
C LYS A 352 11.55 -14.10 28.62
N VAL A 353 12.69 -14.61 29.06
CA VAL A 353 12.86 -16.02 29.43
C VAL A 353 12.19 -16.30 30.78
N LEU A 354 11.18 -17.16 30.80
CA LEU A 354 10.35 -17.39 31.99
C LEU A 354 10.27 -18.87 32.40
N PRO A 355 10.33 -19.22 33.70
CA PRO A 355 10.20 -20.60 34.17
C PRO A 355 8.89 -21.28 33.78
N GLN A 356 7.77 -20.55 33.82
CA GLN A 356 6.45 -21.06 33.40
C GLN A 356 6.39 -21.38 31.90
N PHE A 357 7.32 -20.84 31.11
CA PHE A 357 7.49 -21.12 29.67
C PHE A 357 8.51 -22.24 29.43
N GLY A 358 8.82 -23.04 30.43
CA GLY A 358 9.87 -24.06 30.34
C GLY A 358 11.27 -23.45 30.16
N GLY A 359 11.43 -22.19 30.57
CA GLY A 359 12.66 -21.45 30.35
C GLY A 359 12.88 -21.02 28.90
N LYS A 360 11.80 -20.75 28.17
CA LYS A 360 11.79 -20.13 26.84
C LYS A 360 11.25 -18.70 26.92
N THR A 361 11.42 -17.94 25.85
CA THR A 361 10.72 -16.65 25.67
C THR A 361 9.32 -16.86 25.11
N GLY A 362 8.46 -15.84 25.23
CA GLY A 362 7.15 -15.86 24.57
C GLY A 362 7.26 -15.97 23.05
N GLY A 363 8.26 -15.31 22.44
CA GLY A 363 8.55 -15.39 21.01
C GLY A 363 8.88 -16.80 20.53
N GLN A 364 9.69 -17.53 21.29
CA GLN A 364 10.04 -18.93 20.98
C GLN A 364 8.81 -19.84 20.99
N ILE A 365 7.90 -19.68 21.97
CA ILE A 365 6.65 -20.46 22.03
C ILE A 365 5.74 -20.12 20.83
N ILE A 366 5.67 -18.85 20.43
CA ILE A 366 4.91 -18.42 19.25
C ILE A 366 5.47 -19.07 17.98
N ALA A 367 6.79 -19.10 17.82
CA ALA A 367 7.46 -19.76 16.70
C ALA A 367 7.17 -21.27 16.68
N GLU A 368 7.23 -21.95 17.82
CA GLU A 368 6.88 -23.37 17.93
C GLU A 368 5.42 -23.67 17.55
N ALA A 369 4.50 -22.77 17.91
CA ALA A 369 3.11 -22.89 17.50
C ALA A 369 2.92 -22.70 15.99
N HIS A 370 3.71 -21.83 15.36
CA HIS A 370 3.73 -21.66 13.91
C HIS A 370 4.25 -22.91 13.20
N GLU A 371 5.34 -23.52 13.68
CA GLU A 371 5.86 -24.78 13.15
C GLU A 371 4.84 -25.92 13.25
N LYS A 372 4.13 -26.03 14.39
CA LYS A 372 3.04 -26.99 14.55
C LYS A 372 1.91 -26.74 13.55
N ALA A 373 1.58 -25.48 13.26
CA ALA A 373 0.57 -25.13 12.27
C ALA A 373 0.98 -25.58 10.87
N LEU A 374 2.23 -25.32 10.46
CA LEU A 374 2.79 -25.77 9.20
C LEU A 374 2.75 -27.30 9.09
N LEU A 375 3.18 -28.02 10.12
CA LEU A 375 3.15 -29.49 10.15
C LEU A 375 1.73 -30.06 10.01
N LEU A 376 0.75 -29.49 10.71
CA LEU A 376 -0.66 -29.91 10.61
C LEU A 376 -1.21 -29.71 9.19
N VAL A 377 -0.97 -28.55 8.59
CA VAL A 377 -1.45 -28.23 7.24
C VAL A 377 -0.71 -29.07 6.18
N LYS A 378 0.58 -29.32 6.37
CA LYS A 378 1.39 -30.19 5.50
C LYS A 378 0.91 -31.64 5.51
N GLU A 379 0.64 -32.20 6.69
CA GLU A 379 0.06 -33.55 6.83
C GLU A 379 -1.29 -33.65 6.11
N LEU A 380 -2.10 -32.60 6.14
CA LEU A 380 -3.35 -32.56 5.37
C LEU A 380 -3.08 -32.46 3.86
N ALA A 381 -2.10 -31.67 3.43
CA ALA A 381 -1.71 -31.57 2.03
C ALA A 381 -1.27 -32.92 1.46
N GLU A 382 -0.48 -33.70 2.22
CA GLU A 382 -0.06 -35.06 1.85
C GLU A 382 -1.24 -36.04 1.76
N LYS A 383 -2.31 -35.80 2.52
CA LYS A 383 -3.58 -36.54 2.45
C LYS A 383 -4.59 -35.93 1.48
N GLY A 384 -4.16 -35.01 0.59
CA GLY A 384 -5.02 -34.39 -0.42
C GLY A 384 -6.11 -33.49 0.15
N PHE A 385 -5.86 -32.87 1.31
CA PHE A 385 -6.80 -32.05 2.07
C PHE A 385 -8.14 -32.73 2.35
N ASN A 386 -8.15 -34.05 2.55
CA ASN A 386 -9.36 -34.78 2.93
C ASN A 386 -9.79 -34.42 4.37
N LYS A 387 -10.98 -33.81 4.50
CA LYS A 387 -11.56 -33.43 5.80
C LYS A 387 -11.74 -34.61 6.77
N ASP A 388 -11.97 -35.82 6.27
CA ASP A 388 -12.17 -37.01 7.11
C ASP A 388 -10.85 -37.44 7.80
N CYS A 389 -9.72 -36.96 7.31
CA CYS A 389 -8.41 -37.22 7.92
C CYS A 389 -8.04 -36.21 9.02
N VAL A 390 -8.77 -35.12 9.20
CA VAL A 390 -8.40 -34.03 10.12
C VAL A 390 -8.20 -34.51 11.54
N GLU A 391 -9.16 -35.23 12.11
CA GLU A 391 -9.05 -35.74 13.49
C GLU A 391 -7.84 -36.66 13.66
N SER A 392 -7.60 -37.54 12.67
CA SER A 392 -6.45 -38.45 12.68
C SER A 392 -5.11 -37.72 12.60
N SER A 393 -5.03 -36.64 11.81
CA SER A 393 -3.82 -35.81 11.68
C SER A 393 -3.53 -35.05 12.98
N ILE A 394 -4.56 -34.48 13.61
CA ILE A 394 -4.45 -33.82 14.91
C ILE A 394 -3.95 -34.82 15.97
N GLN A 395 -4.59 -35.99 16.06
CA GLN A 395 -4.21 -37.02 17.02
C GLN A 395 -2.78 -37.54 16.79
N SER A 396 -2.36 -37.68 15.53
CA SER A 396 -1.02 -38.16 15.17
C SER A 396 0.07 -37.15 15.51
N LEU A 397 -0.13 -35.86 15.20
CA LEU A 397 0.89 -34.83 15.36
C LEU A 397 0.93 -34.20 16.75
N LEU A 398 -0.23 -34.02 17.38
CA LEU A 398 -0.34 -33.38 18.70
C LEU A 398 -0.55 -34.38 19.84
N GLY A 399 -0.83 -35.64 19.54
CA GLY A 399 -1.12 -36.67 20.56
C GLY A 399 -2.45 -36.48 21.30
N ARG A 400 -3.27 -35.51 20.90
CA ARG A 400 -4.57 -35.19 21.52
C ARG A 400 -5.50 -34.54 20.50
N PHE A 401 -6.81 -34.68 20.72
CA PHE A 401 -7.84 -33.94 19.99
C PHE A 401 -8.07 -32.55 20.63
N ASP A 402 -8.23 -31.53 19.79
CA ASP A 402 -8.66 -30.19 20.18
C ASP A 402 -9.78 -29.69 19.24
N PRO A 403 -10.93 -29.24 19.76
CA PRO A 403 -12.09 -28.87 18.94
C PRO A 403 -11.88 -27.58 18.15
N GLU A 404 -11.09 -26.63 18.63
CA GLU A 404 -10.82 -25.38 17.92
C GLU A 404 -9.87 -25.64 16.75
N ILE A 405 -8.77 -26.37 16.99
CA ILE A 405 -7.84 -26.79 15.91
C ILE A 405 -8.60 -27.59 14.85
N ASN A 406 -9.44 -28.55 15.26
CA ASN A 406 -10.28 -29.33 14.36
C ASN A 406 -11.19 -28.45 13.50
N LYS A 407 -11.83 -27.44 14.09
CA LYS A 407 -12.69 -26.50 13.37
C LYS A 407 -11.92 -25.74 12.29
N VAL A 408 -10.72 -25.25 12.59
CA VAL A 408 -9.89 -24.51 11.62
C VAL A 408 -9.40 -25.42 10.49
N LEU A 409 -8.92 -26.62 10.81
CA LEU A 409 -8.45 -27.56 9.80
C LEU A 409 -9.58 -28.07 8.88
N ILE A 410 -10.79 -28.28 9.42
CA ILE A 410 -11.98 -28.59 8.59
C ILE A 410 -12.30 -27.42 7.65
N TYR A 411 -12.22 -26.17 8.14
CA TYR A 411 -12.43 -24.98 7.32
C TYR A 411 -11.39 -24.87 6.20
N ILE A 412 -10.11 -25.16 6.48
CA ILE A 412 -9.07 -25.24 5.46
C ILE A 412 -9.45 -26.24 4.36
N CYS A 413 -9.78 -27.48 4.74
CA CYS A 413 -10.12 -28.54 3.79
C CYS A 413 -11.42 -28.28 3.01
N SER A 414 -12.44 -27.73 3.66
CA SER A 414 -13.81 -27.65 3.10
C SER A 414 -14.11 -26.33 2.40
N ASN A 415 -13.34 -25.27 2.69
CA ASN A 415 -13.58 -23.92 2.18
C ASN A 415 -12.35 -23.31 1.54
N LEU A 416 -11.25 -23.13 2.29
CA LEU A 416 -10.10 -22.36 1.78
C LEU A 416 -9.40 -23.02 0.60
N VAL A 417 -9.08 -24.32 0.73
CA VAL A 417 -8.42 -25.06 -0.36
C VAL A 417 -9.29 -25.06 -1.62
N PRO A 418 -10.59 -25.43 -1.57
CA PRO A 418 -11.48 -25.32 -2.73
C PRO A 418 -11.57 -23.91 -3.34
N SER A 419 -11.57 -22.85 -2.52
CA SER A 419 -11.63 -21.48 -3.02
C SER A 419 -10.32 -21.04 -3.66
N ILE A 420 -9.15 -21.41 -3.11
CA ILE A 420 -7.85 -21.10 -3.71
C ILE A 420 -7.63 -21.90 -4.99
N CYS A 421 -8.08 -23.14 -5.06
CA CYS A 421 -8.00 -23.93 -6.29
C CYS A 421 -8.83 -23.33 -7.44
N GLN A 422 -9.83 -22.49 -7.15
CA GLN A 422 -10.60 -21.74 -8.15
C GLN A 422 -9.87 -20.48 -8.66
N VAL A 423 -8.60 -20.26 -8.32
CA VAL A 423 -7.78 -19.21 -8.96
C VAL A 423 -7.72 -19.38 -10.49
N THR A 424 -7.95 -20.58 -11.01
CA THR A 424 -8.14 -20.81 -12.46
C THR A 424 -9.30 -20.01 -13.05
N ASP A 425 -10.34 -19.71 -12.26
CA ASP A 425 -11.48 -18.87 -12.65
C ASP A 425 -11.04 -17.47 -13.10
N GLU A 426 -9.86 -16.98 -12.70
CA GLU A 426 -9.33 -15.68 -13.14
C GLU A 426 -9.15 -15.61 -14.67
N ILE A 427 -8.69 -16.71 -15.27
CA ILE A 427 -8.54 -16.81 -16.73
C ILE A 427 -9.91 -17.08 -17.36
N ASP A 428 -10.69 -18.01 -16.81
CA ASP A 428 -12.02 -18.36 -17.35
C ASP A 428 -12.99 -17.17 -17.33
N ALA A 429 -12.93 -16.34 -16.29
CA ALA A 429 -13.70 -15.12 -16.17
C ALA A 429 -13.24 -14.05 -17.18
N SER A 430 -11.94 -14.00 -17.50
CA SER A 430 -11.42 -13.14 -18.57
C SER A 430 -12.00 -13.55 -19.93
N ILE A 431 -12.00 -14.85 -20.25
CA ILE A 431 -12.61 -15.38 -21.48
C ILE A 431 -14.13 -15.14 -21.52
N THR A 432 -14.80 -15.33 -20.38
CA THR A 432 -16.23 -15.03 -20.22
C THR A 432 -16.50 -13.56 -20.53
N ALA A 433 -15.69 -12.64 -20.00
CA ALA A 433 -15.83 -11.21 -20.24
C ALA A 433 -15.58 -10.84 -21.71
N PHE A 434 -14.55 -11.42 -22.35
CA PHE A 434 -14.28 -11.21 -23.78
C PHE A 434 -15.43 -11.68 -24.68
N SER A 435 -16.16 -12.71 -24.24
CA SER A 435 -17.33 -13.24 -24.94
C SER A 435 -18.63 -12.47 -24.64
N GLY A 436 -18.57 -11.38 -23.86
CA GLY A 436 -19.75 -10.61 -23.44
C GLY A 436 -20.61 -11.32 -22.38
N GLY A 437 -20.06 -12.32 -21.69
CA GLY A 437 -20.70 -13.06 -20.63
C GLY A 437 -20.76 -12.30 -19.30
N PHE A 438 -21.63 -12.76 -18.39
CA PHE A 438 -21.75 -12.18 -17.06
C PHE A 438 -20.68 -12.72 -16.12
N VAL A 439 -19.75 -11.87 -15.70
CA VAL A 439 -18.78 -12.19 -14.65
C VAL A 439 -19.43 -12.02 -13.27
N PRO A 440 -19.50 -13.07 -12.44
CA PRO A 440 -20.14 -12.99 -11.13
C PRO A 440 -19.49 -11.94 -10.22
N PRO A 441 -20.27 -11.13 -9.47
CA PRO A 441 -19.72 -10.21 -8.49
C PRO A 441 -19.24 -10.95 -7.23
N GLY A 442 -18.27 -10.37 -6.53
CA GLY A 442 -17.75 -10.86 -5.25
C GLY A 442 -17.39 -9.72 -4.29
N PRO A 443 -17.22 -9.99 -2.99
CA PRO A 443 -16.65 -9.01 -2.07
C PRO A 443 -15.16 -8.77 -2.38
N SER A 444 -14.60 -7.73 -1.77
CA SER A 444 -13.17 -7.37 -1.84
C SER A 444 -12.67 -6.97 -0.45
N GLY A 445 -11.36 -7.12 -0.21
CA GLY A 445 -10.80 -7.04 1.14
C GLY A 445 -9.42 -7.67 1.21
N ALA A 446 -8.78 -7.64 2.38
CA ALA A 446 -7.49 -8.28 2.61
C ALA A 446 -7.73 -9.68 3.19
N PRO A 447 -7.57 -10.78 2.42
CA PRO A 447 -7.80 -12.14 2.93
C PRO A 447 -7.06 -12.44 4.23
N THR A 448 -5.82 -11.96 4.40
CA THR A 448 -5.01 -12.23 5.60
C THR A 448 -5.50 -11.47 6.84
N ARG A 449 -6.41 -10.51 6.69
CA ARG A 449 -7.00 -9.75 7.80
C ARG A 449 -8.24 -10.44 8.40
N GLY A 450 -8.26 -11.77 8.41
CA GLY A 450 -9.41 -12.56 8.87
C GLY A 450 -10.64 -12.43 7.96
N GLN A 451 -10.41 -12.21 6.66
CA GLN A 451 -11.43 -12.07 5.63
C GLN A 451 -11.26 -13.11 4.51
N ALA A 452 -10.71 -14.28 4.81
CA ALA A 452 -10.45 -15.31 3.80
C ALA A 452 -11.76 -15.88 3.18
N ASP A 453 -12.92 -15.57 3.77
CA ASP A 453 -14.25 -15.86 3.24
C ASP A 453 -14.61 -15.08 1.97
N ILE A 454 -13.83 -14.04 1.61
CA ILE A 454 -14.03 -13.31 0.35
C ILE A 454 -13.59 -14.10 -0.89
N LEU A 455 -12.78 -15.15 -0.71
CA LEU A 455 -12.35 -16.05 -1.79
C LEU A 455 -13.51 -16.95 -2.24
N PRO A 456 -13.59 -17.33 -3.53
CA PRO A 456 -12.55 -17.34 -4.56
C PRO A 456 -12.42 -16.04 -5.36
N THR A 457 -11.30 -15.91 -6.09
CA THR A 457 -11.05 -14.84 -7.08
C THR A 457 -11.69 -15.19 -8.44
N GLY A 458 -11.45 -14.38 -9.49
CA GLY A 458 -12.15 -14.47 -10.77
C GLY A 458 -13.55 -13.83 -10.74
N ARG A 459 -13.72 -12.79 -9.91
CA ARG A 459 -14.99 -12.11 -9.67
C ARG A 459 -14.91 -10.62 -10.02
N ASN A 460 -16.06 -10.04 -10.37
CA ASN A 460 -16.18 -8.62 -10.61
C ASN A 460 -16.51 -7.90 -9.30
N PHE A 461 -15.50 -7.69 -8.45
CA PHE A 461 -15.74 -7.34 -7.06
C PHE A 461 -16.56 -6.05 -6.87
N TYR A 462 -17.23 -5.94 -5.73
CA TYR A 462 -17.79 -4.72 -5.17
C TYR A 462 -17.07 -4.35 -3.88
N SER A 463 -17.18 -3.08 -3.47
CA SER A 463 -16.59 -2.58 -2.23
C SER A 463 -17.61 -2.62 -1.07
N VAL A 464 -18.12 -1.47 -0.63
CA VAL A 464 -18.89 -1.33 0.62
C VAL A 464 -20.01 -0.31 0.48
N ASP A 465 -21.03 -0.40 1.36
CA ASP A 465 -22.05 0.65 1.48
C ASP A 465 -21.48 1.82 2.30
N PRO A 466 -21.24 2.99 1.68
CA PRO A 466 -20.60 4.12 2.37
C PRO A 466 -21.45 4.69 3.52
N ARG A 467 -22.76 4.39 3.58
CA ARG A 467 -23.66 4.86 4.65
C ARG A 467 -23.50 4.09 5.96
N LYS A 468 -22.84 2.92 5.92
CA LYS A 468 -22.61 2.06 7.11
C LYS A 468 -21.21 2.22 7.69
N ILE A 469 -20.52 3.31 7.32
CA ILE A 469 -19.15 3.60 7.71
C ILE A 469 -19.14 4.85 8.61
N PRO A 470 -18.38 4.86 9.72
CA PRO A 470 -17.68 3.71 10.28
C PRO A 470 -18.65 2.65 10.84
N SER A 471 -18.28 1.37 10.74
CA SER A 471 -19.05 0.29 11.38
C SER A 471 -18.83 0.25 12.90
N PRO A 472 -19.70 -0.40 13.71
CA PRO A 472 -19.46 -0.55 15.15
C PRO A 472 -18.15 -1.28 15.49
N ALA A 473 -17.74 -2.25 14.67
CA ALA A 473 -16.45 -2.92 14.86
C ALA A 473 -15.27 -1.98 14.55
N ALA A 474 -15.38 -1.21 13.45
CA ALA A 474 -14.38 -0.22 13.09
C ALA A 474 -14.27 0.91 14.13
N TRP A 475 -15.38 1.25 14.79
CA TRP A 475 -15.37 2.18 15.92
C TRP A 475 -14.47 1.71 17.06
N GLU A 476 -14.56 0.43 17.46
CA GLU A 476 -13.69 -0.10 18.51
C GLU A 476 -12.22 -0.12 18.10
N THR A 477 -11.90 -0.48 16.85
CA THR A 477 -10.52 -0.44 16.35
C THR A 477 -10.00 0.99 16.27
N GLY A 478 -10.77 1.93 15.72
CA GLY A 478 -10.42 3.36 15.65
C GLY A 478 -10.25 3.99 17.03
N ARG A 479 -11.05 3.60 18.02
CA ARG A 479 -10.88 4.02 19.41
C ARG A 479 -9.53 3.58 19.97
N LYS A 480 -9.20 2.30 19.82
CA LYS A 480 -7.93 1.75 20.27
C LYS A 480 -6.74 2.37 19.53
N LEU A 481 -6.85 2.65 18.22
CA LEU A 481 -5.83 3.38 17.46
C LEU A 481 -5.58 4.75 18.11
N GLY A 482 -6.64 5.51 18.38
CA GLY A 482 -6.54 6.82 19.02
C GLY A 482 -5.96 6.75 20.44
N ASP A 483 -6.36 5.77 21.25
CA ASP A 483 -5.80 5.58 22.59
C ASP A 483 -4.32 5.23 22.54
N SER A 484 -3.92 4.23 21.74
CA SER A 484 -2.53 3.81 21.60
C SER A 484 -1.62 4.91 21.04
N LEU A 485 -2.14 5.75 20.13
CA LEU A 485 -1.44 6.91 19.60
C LEU A 485 -1.11 7.91 20.71
N LEU A 486 -2.12 8.27 21.52
CA LEU A 486 -1.96 9.23 22.60
C LEU A 486 -1.11 8.67 23.74
N GLU A 487 -1.27 7.40 24.09
CA GLU A 487 -0.42 6.72 25.07
C GLU A 487 1.06 6.74 24.64
N ARG A 488 1.35 6.37 23.39
CA ARG A 488 2.72 6.38 22.85
C ARG A 488 3.31 7.79 22.91
N TYR A 489 2.59 8.78 22.38
CA TYR A 489 3.09 10.17 22.36
C TYR A 489 3.25 10.76 23.77
N LEU A 490 2.32 10.47 24.69
CA LEU A 490 2.39 10.94 26.07
C LEU A 490 3.56 10.32 26.81
N SER A 491 3.86 9.03 26.58
CA SER A 491 4.98 8.34 27.24
C SER A 491 6.34 8.94 26.87
N GLU A 492 6.47 9.47 25.64
CA GLU A 492 7.73 10.03 25.15
C GLU A 492 7.86 11.54 25.38
N THR A 493 6.75 12.28 25.34
CA THR A 493 6.78 13.75 25.36
C THR A 493 6.20 14.38 26.64
N GLY A 494 5.48 13.60 27.44
CA GLY A 494 4.79 14.06 28.65
C GLY A 494 3.59 14.97 28.41
N ASN A 495 3.18 15.22 27.16
CA ASN A 495 2.05 16.10 26.82
C ASN A 495 1.13 15.47 25.76
N TYR A 496 -0.12 15.96 25.67
CA TYR A 496 -0.99 15.65 24.54
C TYR A 496 -0.62 16.52 23.31
N PRO A 497 -0.75 16.01 22.08
CA PRO A 497 -0.38 16.75 20.89
C PRO A 497 -1.36 17.91 20.59
N GLU A 498 -0.85 19.04 20.12
CA GLU A 498 -1.69 20.19 19.76
C GLU A 498 -2.52 19.93 18.50
N THR A 499 -1.93 19.31 17.47
CA THR A 499 -2.63 18.94 16.23
C THR A 499 -2.07 17.65 15.66
N VAL A 500 -2.96 16.74 15.28
CA VAL A 500 -2.65 15.45 14.65
C VAL A 500 -3.09 15.49 13.18
N GLY A 501 -2.17 15.31 12.25
CA GLY A 501 -2.49 15.11 10.84
C GLY A 501 -2.65 13.63 10.52
N ILE A 502 -3.77 13.22 9.94
CA ILE A 502 -4.03 11.80 9.61
C ILE A 502 -4.29 11.65 8.10
N ILE A 503 -3.54 10.77 7.45
CA ILE A 503 -3.76 10.43 6.04
C ILE A 503 -4.90 9.41 5.94
N ILE A 504 -5.94 9.72 5.16
CA ILE A 504 -7.09 8.82 4.96
C ILE A 504 -7.21 8.41 3.49
N TRP A 505 -7.16 7.10 3.25
CA TRP A 505 -7.33 6.51 1.93
C TRP A 505 -8.67 5.80 1.81
N GLY A 506 -9.22 5.76 0.60
CA GLY A 506 -10.43 4.97 0.36
C GLY A 506 -10.18 3.47 0.49
N GLY A 507 -8.98 2.98 0.17
CA GLY A 507 -8.63 1.56 0.26
C GLY A 507 -8.72 1.02 1.69
N SER A 508 -8.03 1.68 2.64
CA SER A 508 -8.12 1.34 4.07
C SER A 508 -9.55 1.47 4.58
N THR A 509 -10.27 2.51 4.18
CA THR A 509 -11.68 2.73 4.55
C THR A 509 -12.58 1.57 4.07
N MET A 510 -12.36 1.07 2.86
CA MET A 510 -13.14 -0.05 2.29
C MET A 510 -12.82 -1.38 2.98
N ARG A 511 -11.54 -1.68 3.21
CA ARG A 511 -11.12 -2.95 3.85
C ARG A 511 -11.54 -3.04 5.31
N THR A 512 -11.46 -1.94 6.04
CA THR A 512 -11.73 -1.89 7.48
C THR A 512 -13.16 -1.51 7.82
N LYS A 513 -13.92 -0.95 6.87
CA LYS A 513 -15.22 -0.31 7.11
C LYS A 513 -15.08 0.92 8.04
N GLY A 514 -13.94 1.61 7.97
CA GLY A 514 -13.76 2.97 8.50
C GLY A 514 -12.94 3.12 9.77
N ASP A 515 -11.89 2.32 9.99
CA ASP A 515 -11.02 2.43 11.18
C ASP A 515 -10.42 3.85 11.31
N ASP A 516 -9.83 4.39 10.23
CA ASP A 516 -9.25 5.74 10.21
C ASP A 516 -10.27 6.86 10.49
N VAL A 517 -11.51 6.71 9.97
CA VAL A 517 -12.59 7.68 10.21
C VAL A 517 -13.04 7.63 11.66
N ALA A 518 -13.14 6.43 12.24
CA ALA A 518 -13.45 6.25 13.64
C ALA A 518 -12.36 6.83 14.55
N GLU A 519 -11.08 6.65 14.22
CA GLU A 519 -9.96 7.24 14.96
C GLU A 519 -10.07 8.78 14.98
N VAL A 520 -10.30 9.42 13.83
CA VAL A 520 -10.50 10.87 13.75
C VAL A 520 -11.63 11.34 14.66
N LEU A 521 -12.80 10.71 14.56
CA LEU A 521 -13.98 11.08 15.37
C LEU A 521 -13.68 10.90 16.86
N TYR A 522 -13.06 9.77 17.24
CA TYR A 522 -12.73 9.48 18.62
C TYR A 522 -11.72 10.47 19.20
N LEU A 523 -10.64 10.80 18.48
CA LEU A 523 -9.65 11.79 18.92
C LEU A 523 -10.28 13.17 19.16
N MET A 524 -11.23 13.59 18.31
CA MET A 524 -12.04 14.79 18.51
C MET A 524 -13.04 14.67 19.69
N GLY A 525 -13.29 13.46 20.18
CA GLY A 525 -14.23 13.16 21.27
C GLY A 525 -15.68 13.08 20.80
N VAL A 526 -15.90 12.59 19.59
CA VAL A 526 -17.22 12.44 18.95
C VAL A 526 -17.42 10.98 18.58
N LYS A 527 -18.63 10.46 18.77
CA LYS A 527 -18.98 9.09 18.43
C LYS A 527 -20.08 9.04 17.36
N PRO A 528 -19.99 8.15 16.37
CA PRO A 528 -21.06 7.91 15.41
C PRO A 528 -22.27 7.25 16.06
N VAL A 529 -23.46 7.61 15.59
CA VAL A 529 -24.74 7.03 16.02
C VAL A 529 -25.31 6.16 14.90
N TRP A 530 -25.57 4.89 15.20
CA TRP A 530 -26.10 3.94 14.22
C TRP A 530 -27.61 3.75 14.36
N SER A 531 -28.30 3.74 13.22
CA SER A 531 -29.72 3.41 13.15
C SER A 531 -29.98 1.94 13.47
N LYS A 532 -30.94 1.68 14.36
CA LYS A 532 -31.38 0.32 14.70
C LYS A 532 -31.93 -0.36 13.45
N GLY A 533 -31.43 -1.56 13.14
CA GLY A 533 -31.84 -2.34 11.97
C GLY A 533 -30.96 -2.13 10.75
N SER A 534 -30.94 -0.92 10.15
CA SER A 534 -30.18 -0.68 8.90
C SER A 534 -28.66 -0.72 9.11
N GLY A 535 -28.18 -0.35 10.31
CA GLY A 535 -26.77 -0.19 10.62
C GLY A 535 -26.12 1.03 9.95
N GLU A 536 -26.93 1.91 9.37
CA GLU A 536 -26.45 3.17 8.78
C GLU A 536 -26.07 4.16 9.88
N VAL A 537 -25.03 4.96 9.62
CA VAL A 537 -24.66 6.09 10.48
C VAL A 537 -25.67 7.22 10.26
N SER A 538 -26.45 7.51 11.29
CA SER A 538 -27.54 8.51 11.27
C SER A 538 -27.16 9.85 11.89
N GLY A 539 -26.00 9.95 12.54
CA GLY A 539 -25.55 11.20 13.16
C GLY A 539 -24.33 11.01 14.04
N LEU A 540 -24.03 12.05 14.82
CA LEU A 540 -22.89 12.12 15.74
C LEU A 540 -23.37 12.50 17.14
N GLU A 541 -22.73 11.94 18.16
CA GLU A 541 -22.91 12.31 19.57
C GLU A 541 -21.58 12.78 20.17
N ILE A 542 -21.63 13.84 20.98
CA ILE A 542 -20.45 14.31 21.73
C ILE A 542 -20.22 13.36 22.90
N ILE A 543 -19.01 12.80 23.01
CA ILE A 543 -18.59 12.07 24.21
C ILE A 543 -18.37 13.12 25.32
N PRO A 544 -19.05 13.03 26.47
CA PRO A 544 -18.84 13.96 27.58
C PRO A 544 -17.38 13.93 28.05
N HIS A 545 -16.81 15.09 28.40
CA HIS A 545 -15.40 15.17 28.81
C HIS A 545 -15.08 14.25 30.01
N SER A 546 -16.03 14.06 30.94
CA SER A 546 -15.89 13.14 32.08
C SER A 546 -15.77 11.67 31.68
N GLU A 547 -16.33 11.28 30.53
CA GLU A 547 -16.19 9.94 29.96
C GLU A 547 -14.93 9.84 29.10
N LEU A 548 -14.61 10.91 28.35
CA LEU A 548 -13.44 10.96 27.47
C LEU A 548 -12.11 10.88 28.25
N GLY A 549 -12.04 11.46 29.46
CA GLY A 549 -10.87 11.34 30.35
C GLY A 549 -9.60 12.08 29.91
N ARG A 550 -9.64 12.78 28.77
CA ARG A 550 -8.53 13.53 28.17
C ARG A 550 -9.03 14.76 27.41
N PRO A 551 -8.15 15.68 26.99
CA PRO A 551 -8.54 16.77 26.10
C PRO A 551 -9.07 16.25 24.74
N ARG A 552 -9.95 17.03 24.11
CA ARG A 552 -10.29 16.85 22.70
C ARG A 552 -9.13 17.33 21.84
N ILE A 553 -8.67 16.48 20.94
CA ILE A 553 -7.50 16.74 20.11
C ILE A 553 -7.93 17.44 18.82
N ASP A 554 -7.11 18.38 18.32
CA ASP A 554 -7.32 18.97 17.00
C ASP A 554 -6.80 18.00 15.93
N VAL A 555 -7.67 17.56 15.02
CA VAL A 555 -7.34 16.52 14.04
C VAL A 555 -7.58 17.05 12.63
N VAL A 556 -6.60 16.84 11.75
CA VAL A 556 -6.60 17.31 10.35
C VAL A 556 -6.52 16.09 9.43
N PRO A 557 -7.65 15.55 8.98
CA PRO A 557 -7.68 14.54 7.94
C PRO A 557 -7.18 15.10 6.61
N ARG A 558 -6.15 14.47 6.03
CA ARG A 558 -5.82 14.65 4.61
C ARG A 558 -6.36 13.46 3.83
N ILE A 559 -7.45 13.68 3.12
CA ILE A 559 -8.17 12.65 2.36
C ILE A 559 -7.57 12.49 0.95
N SER A 560 -7.46 11.25 0.46
CA SER A 560 -7.14 11.01 -0.96
C SER A 560 -8.25 11.49 -1.91
N GLY A 561 -7.92 11.69 -3.20
CA GLY A 561 -8.92 12.06 -4.21
C GLY A 561 -9.98 10.99 -4.40
N PHE A 562 -9.60 9.71 -4.32
CA PHE A 562 -10.56 8.62 -4.36
C PHE A 562 -11.47 8.58 -3.11
N PHE A 563 -10.93 8.88 -1.92
CA PHE A 563 -11.77 9.00 -0.71
C PHE A 563 -12.84 10.08 -0.88
N ARG A 564 -12.46 11.27 -1.38
CA ARG A 564 -13.41 12.34 -1.73
C ARG A 564 -14.51 11.83 -2.66
N ASP A 565 -14.15 11.07 -3.69
CA ASP A 565 -15.08 10.62 -4.74
C ASP A 565 -16.03 9.52 -4.24
N SER A 566 -15.56 8.63 -3.37
CA SER A 566 -16.32 7.47 -2.89
C SER A 566 -17.07 7.70 -1.58
N PHE A 567 -16.60 8.64 -0.75
CA PHE A 567 -17.10 8.85 0.60
C PHE A 567 -17.42 10.33 0.90
N PRO A 568 -18.15 11.05 0.03
CA PRO A 568 -18.51 12.45 0.30
C PRO A 568 -19.32 12.59 1.60
N ASN A 569 -20.11 11.58 1.96
CA ASN A 569 -20.83 11.54 3.24
C ASN A 569 -19.88 11.49 4.45
N LEU A 570 -18.74 10.80 4.36
CA LEU A 570 -17.76 10.74 5.47
C LEU A 570 -16.94 12.03 5.56
N VAL A 571 -16.68 12.69 4.43
CA VAL A 571 -16.10 14.04 4.41
C VAL A 571 -17.00 15.03 5.15
N GLU A 572 -18.30 15.02 4.86
CA GLU A 572 -19.26 15.87 5.56
C GLU A 572 -19.42 15.50 7.04
N LEU A 573 -19.39 14.20 7.38
CA LEU A 573 -19.45 13.70 8.75
C LEU A 573 -18.27 14.23 9.59
N MET A 574 -17.03 14.12 9.08
CA MET A 574 -15.85 14.63 9.80
C MET A 574 -15.85 16.16 9.92
N ASP A 575 -16.33 16.88 8.89
CA ASP A 575 -16.50 18.34 8.95
C ASP A 575 -17.55 18.75 9.99
N GLU A 576 -18.62 17.98 10.11
CA GLU A 576 -19.64 18.18 11.15
C GLU A 576 -19.07 17.96 12.55
N ALA A 577 -18.29 16.88 12.76
CA ALA A 577 -17.63 16.61 14.03
C ALA A 577 -16.72 17.77 14.47
N ALA A 578 -15.86 18.27 13.57
CA ALA A 578 -14.97 19.39 13.86
C ALA A 578 -15.75 20.66 14.26
N ARG A 579 -16.83 20.98 13.54
CA ARG A 579 -17.68 22.15 13.85
C ARG A 579 -18.44 21.98 15.17
N MET A 580 -18.97 20.79 15.45
CA MET A 580 -19.66 20.49 16.70
C MET A 580 -18.72 20.68 17.89
N VAL A 581 -17.51 20.11 17.82
CA VAL A 581 -16.50 20.22 18.89
C VAL A 581 -16.01 21.65 19.07
N ALA A 582 -15.78 22.38 17.98
CA ALA A 582 -15.39 23.78 18.04
C ALA A 582 -16.44 24.66 18.72
N ALA A 583 -17.73 24.32 18.59
CA ALA A 583 -18.85 25.09 19.13
C ALA A 583 -19.11 24.87 20.64
N LEU A 584 -18.56 23.81 21.25
CA LEU A 584 -18.76 23.49 22.66
C LEU A 584 -18.27 24.62 23.58
N GLU A 585 -19.00 24.94 24.63
CA GLU A 585 -18.56 25.92 25.66
C GLU A 585 -17.62 25.27 26.70
N GLU A 586 -16.59 24.57 26.23
CA GLU A 586 -15.56 23.94 27.06
C GLU A 586 -14.33 24.88 27.21
N PRO A 587 -13.59 24.78 28.34
CA PRO A 587 -12.31 25.48 28.49
C PRO A 587 -11.29 25.11 27.40
N PRO A 588 -10.48 26.06 26.91
CA PRO A 588 -9.44 25.81 25.90
C PRO A 588 -8.41 24.73 26.28
N GLU A 589 -8.20 24.48 27.57
CA GLU A 589 -7.28 23.48 28.10
C GLU A 589 -7.81 22.04 27.94
N THR A 590 -9.14 21.86 27.93
CA THR A 590 -9.79 20.56 27.77
C THR A 590 -10.30 20.32 26.35
N ASN A 591 -10.27 21.35 25.49
CA ASN A 591 -10.66 21.28 24.09
C ASN A 591 -9.67 22.05 23.20
N ILE A 592 -8.64 21.33 22.75
CA ILE A 592 -7.53 21.86 21.94
C ILE A 592 -8.02 22.32 20.57
N LEU A 593 -8.94 21.57 19.95
CA LEU A 593 -9.56 21.96 18.68
C LEU A 593 -10.22 23.34 18.79
N ARG A 594 -11.07 23.54 19.80
CA ARG A 594 -11.72 24.84 20.04
C ARG A 594 -10.71 25.94 20.30
N ARG A 595 -9.70 25.69 21.14
CA ARG A 595 -8.63 26.66 21.40
C ARG A 595 -8.00 27.16 20.10
N ASN A 596 -7.67 26.23 19.20
CA ASN A 596 -7.03 26.55 17.92
C ASN A 596 -7.98 27.31 16.99
N VAL A 597 -9.26 26.91 16.93
CA VAL A 597 -10.29 27.62 16.15
C VAL A 597 -10.44 29.06 16.65
N LEU A 598 -10.52 29.30 17.97
CA LEU A 598 -10.65 30.65 18.53
C LEU A 598 -9.44 31.52 18.20
N ARG A 599 -8.23 30.97 18.28
CA ARG A 599 -6.99 31.70 17.89
C ARG A 599 -7.04 32.12 16.42
N ASP A 600 -7.39 31.19 15.52
CA ASP A 600 -7.44 31.46 14.08
C ASP A 600 -8.57 32.47 13.74
N MET A 601 -9.72 32.37 14.41
CA MET A 601 -10.82 33.33 14.26
C MET A 601 -10.40 34.75 14.63
N ASP A 602 -9.68 34.92 15.73
CA ASP A 602 -9.20 36.24 16.17
C ASP A 602 -8.26 36.87 15.12
N GLU A 603 -7.46 36.07 14.42
CA GLU A 603 -6.62 36.52 13.31
C GLU A 603 -7.45 36.90 12.08
N TYR A 604 -8.35 36.02 11.63
CA TYR A 604 -9.20 36.29 10.46
C TYR A 604 -10.15 37.49 10.66
N MET A 605 -10.62 37.71 11.89
CA MET A 605 -11.43 38.89 12.23
C MET A 605 -10.60 40.18 12.18
N LYS A 606 -9.31 40.15 12.55
CA LYS A 606 -8.40 41.29 12.36
C LYS A 606 -8.14 41.58 10.88
N GLU A 607 -8.20 40.55 10.03
CA GLU A 607 -8.13 40.67 8.56
C GLU A 607 -9.45 41.11 7.92
N GLY A 608 -10.51 41.33 8.73
CA GLY A 608 -11.78 41.91 8.27
C GLY A 608 -12.87 40.88 7.95
N MET A 609 -12.68 39.59 8.25
CA MET A 609 -13.75 38.61 8.12
C MET A 609 -14.84 38.82 9.18
N THR A 610 -16.09 38.50 8.82
CA THR A 610 -17.17 38.45 9.80
C THR A 610 -16.95 37.31 10.78
N LYS A 611 -17.58 37.34 11.95
CA LYS A 611 -17.46 36.24 12.93
C LYS A 611 -17.91 34.89 12.35
N GLU A 612 -18.94 34.88 11.51
CA GLU A 612 -19.47 33.67 10.89
C GLU A 612 -18.51 33.11 9.83
N ASP A 613 -17.98 33.98 8.96
CA ASP A 613 -16.98 33.58 7.96
C ASP A 613 -15.68 33.12 8.61
N ALA A 614 -15.20 33.85 9.63
CA ALA A 614 -14.02 33.50 10.40
C ALA A 614 -14.19 32.14 11.10
N PHE A 615 -15.36 31.86 11.69
CA PHE A 615 -15.64 30.55 12.27
C PHE A 615 -15.63 29.44 11.21
N ARG A 616 -16.24 29.68 10.05
CA ARG A 616 -16.24 28.67 8.99
C ARG A 616 -14.83 28.40 8.45
N GLU A 617 -14.06 29.45 8.22
CA GLU A 617 -12.69 29.36 7.72
C GLU A 617 -11.77 28.67 8.75
N ALA A 618 -11.88 29.03 10.03
CA ALA A 618 -11.11 28.45 11.12
C ALA A 618 -11.48 26.99 11.44
N THR A 619 -12.67 26.52 11.04
CA THR A 619 -13.12 25.12 11.27
C THR A 619 -12.82 24.17 10.12
N PHE A 620 -12.20 24.63 9.02
CA PHE A 620 -11.72 23.70 8.00
C PHE A 620 -10.61 22.80 8.56
N ARG A 621 -10.86 21.49 8.55
CA ARG A 621 -9.91 20.45 8.98
C ARG A 621 -9.66 19.36 7.94
N ILE A 622 -10.54 19.24 6.95
CA ILE A 622 -10.47 18.18 5.95
C ILE A 622 -9.87 18.77 4.68
N PHE A 623 -8.70 18.29 4.31
CA PHE A 623 -7.92 18.78 3.18
C PHE A 623 -7.63 17.66 2.18
N GLY A 624 -7.45 18.01 0.90
CA GLY A 624 -7.17 17.03 -0.14
C GLY A 624 -6.62 17.66 -1.42
N CYS A 625 -6.53 16.86 -2.48
CA CYS A 625 -6.15 17.31 -3.81
C CYS A 625 -7.24 18.21 -4.44
N PRO A 626 -6.93 18.96 -5.51
CA PRO A 626 -7.92 19.73 -6.25
C PRO A 626 -9.10 18.87 -6.75
N PRO A 627 -10.31 19.43 -6.89
CA PRO A 627 -11.43 18.74 -7.54
C PRO A 627 -11.07 18.26 -8.94
N GLY A 628 -11.43 17.01 -9.26
CA GLY A 628 -11.18 16.40 -10.58
C GLY A 628 -9.75 15.93 -10.85
N THR A 629 -8.87 16.01 -9.84
CA THR A 629 -7.48 15.51 -9.88
C THR A 629 -7.20 14.54 -8.72
N TYR A 630 -6.03 13.90 -8.75
CA TYR A 630 -5.60 12.84 -7.82
C TYR A 630 -4.11 12.97 -7.47
N GLY A 631 -3.61 12.25 -6.46
CA GLY A 631 -2.24 12.37 -5.97
C GLY A 631 -2.03 13.43 -4.87
N ALA A 632 -0.76 13.72 -4.60
CA ALA A 632 -0.33 14.70 -3.60
C ALA A 632 0.76 15.68 -4.07
N GLY A 633 1.26 15.54 -5.31
CA GLY A 633 2.17 16.49 -5.95
C GLY A 633 3.63 16.37 -5.51
N VAL A 634 4.04 15.23 -4.94
CA VAL A 634 5.40 14.99 -4.46
C VAL A 634 6.09 13.91 -5.30
N SER A 635 5.40 12.82 -5.62
CA SER A 635 5.95 11.70 -6.41
C SER A 635 6.57 12.16 -7.72
N GLU A 636 5.88 13.01 -8.47
CA GLU A 636 6.34 13.48 -9.78
C GLU A 636 7.66 14.27 -9.69
N LEU A 637 7.85 15.03 -8.61
CA LEU A 637 9.09 15.81 -8.40
C LEU A 637 10.25 14.90 -8.06
N VAL A 638 10.02 13.93 -7.17
CA VAL A 638 11.02 12.93 -6.78
C VAL A 638 11.44 12.10 -7.99
N GLU A 639 10.48 11.57 -8.74
CA GLU A 639 10.75 10.70 -9.91
C GLU A 639 11.50 11.44 -11.02
N SER A 640 11.10 12.69 -11.30
CA SER A 640 11.76 13.53 -12.31
C SER A 640 13.07 14.17 -11.86
N LYS A 641 13.44 14.01 -10.59
CA LYS A 641 14.58 14.68 -9.94
C LYS A 641 14.48 16.21 -9.92
N ASN A 642 13.33 16.79 -10.25
CA ASN A 642 13.14 18.23 -10.38
C ASN A 642 12.88 18.91 -9.03
N TRP A 643 13.80 18.76 -8.09
CA TRP A 643 13.76 19.40 -6.78
C TRP A 643 15.18 19.62 -6.28
N LYS A 644 15.40 20.70 -5.54
CA LYS A 644 16.72 21.07 -5.00
C LYS A 644 16.76 20.90 -3.49
N THR A 645 15.66 21.20 -2.81
CA THR A 645 15.55 21.11 -1.35
C THR A 645 14.27 20.39 -0.95
N GLN A 646 14.25 19.86 0.27
CA GLN A 646 13.01 19.32 0.85
C GLN A 646 11.91 20.38 0.96
N GLU A 647 12.26 21.66 1.08
CA GLU A 647 11.30 22.75 1.08
C GLU A 647 10.53 22.85 -0.26
N ASP A 648 11.16 22.51 -1.40
CA ASP A 648 10.48 22.44 -2.69
C ASP A 648 9.35 21.38 -2.65
N LEU A 649 9.63 20.21 -2.06
CA LEU A 649 8.68 19.12 -1.90
C LEU A 649 7.54 19.50 -0.95
N GLY A 650 7.86 20.10 0.20
CA GLY A 650 6.88 20.58 1.16
C GLY A 650 5.97 21.67 0.60
N ASN A 651 6.53 22.63 -0.13
CA ASN A 651 5.74 23.68 -0.78
C ASN A 651 4.87 23.13 -1.90
N SER A 652 5.35 22.16 -2.69
CA SER A 652 4.53 21.46 -3.68
C SER A 652 3.33 20.76 -3.04
N TYR A 653 3.57 19.99 -1.97
CA TYR A 653 2.52 19.31 -1.22
C TYR A 653 1.49 20.29 -0.65
N ILE A 654 1.94 21.41 -0.04
CA ILE A 654 1.05 22.45 0.49
C ILE A 654 0.16 23.01 -0.62
N ARG A 655 0.74 23.29 -1.78
CA ARG A 655 0.01 23.87 -2.91
C ARG A 655 -1.04 22.89 -3.43
N TYR A 656 -0.68 21.61 -3.58
CA TYR A 656 -1.57 20.56 -4.09
C TYR A 656 -2.63 20.15 -3.07
N SER A 657 -2.28 20.04 -1.79
CA SER A 657 -3.14 19.46 -0.74
C SER A 657 -3.94 20.49 0.06
N SER A 658 -3.81 21.80 -0.19
CA SER A 658 -4.53 22.86 0.55
C SER A 658 -5.98 23.08 0.11
N HIS A 659 -6.65 22.10 -0.48
CA HIS A 659 -8.04 22.24 -0.91
C HIS A 659 -8.97 21.76 0.20
N ALA A 660 -9.74 22.68 0.77
CA ALA A 660 -10.61 22.42 1.91
C ALA A 660 -11.95 21.80 1.48
N TYR A 661 -12.29 20.67 2.08
CA TYR A 661 -13.53 19.93 1.84
C TYR A 661 -14.42 19.93 3.08
N GLY A 662 -15.73 19.88 2.88
CA GLY A 662 -16.73 19.84 3.94
C GLY A 662 -18.03 20.49 3.50
N LYS A 663 -19.00 20.61 4.40
CA LYS A 663 -20.29 21.19 4.05
C LYS A 663 -20.12 22.63 3.54
N GLY A 664 -20.66 22.92 2.35
CA GLY A 664 -20.51 24.23 1.71
C GLY A 664 -19.13 24.54 1.10
N SER A 665 -18.18 23.61 1.13
CA SER A 665 -16.89 23.73 0.44
C SER A 665 -16.54 22.47 -0.36
N TYR A 666 -16.41 22.63 -1.67
CA TYR A 666 -16.05 21.55 -2.57
C TYR A 666 -14.61 21.76 -3.09
N GLY A 667 -13.64 21.64 -2.18
CA GLY A 667 -12.22 21.71 -2.52
C GLY A 667 -11.76 23.09 -2.96
N LYS A 668 -12.24 24.17 -2.34
CA LYS A 668 -11.66 25.50 -2.57
C LYS A 668 -10.27 25.56 -1.95
N GLN A 669 -9.29 26.11 -2.68
CA GLN A 669 -7.93 26.23 -2.18
C GLN A 669 -7.85 27.24 -1.02
N ARG A 670 -7.17 26.86 0.06
CA ARG A 670 -7.03 27.57 1.33
C ARG A 670 -5.60 27.44 1.87
N ILE A 671 -4.64 28.00 1.14
CA ILE A 671 -3.21 27.88 1.48
C ILE A 671 -2.91 28.40 2.89
N SER A 672 -3.40 29.60 3.23
CA SER A 672 -3.13 30.20 4.55
C SER A 672 -3.68 29.36 5.70
N ALA A 673 -4.93 28.92 5.61
CA ALA A 673 -5.54 28.04 6.62
C ALA A 673 -4.80 26.71 6.74
N PHE A 674 -4.38 26.12 5.60
CA PHE A 674 -3.60 24.88 5.62
C PHE A 674 -2.22 25.07 6.26
N ARG A 675 -1.52 26.18 5.98
CA ARG A 675 -0.26 26.51 6.66
C ARG A 675 -0.45 26.75 8.16
N ASN A 676 -1.56 27.35 8.58
CA ASN A 676 -1.88 27.55 10.00
C ASN A 676 -2.07 26.24 10.76
N VAL A 677 -2.71 25.23 10.16
CA VAL A 677 -2.80 23.91 10.81
C VAL A 677 -1.46 23.17 10.79
N LEU A 678 -0.70 23.26 9.70
CA LEU A 678 0.62 22.64 9.60
C LEU A 678 1.63 23.20 10.60
N SER A 679 1.58 24.50 10.92
CA SER A 679 2.48 25.13 11.90
C SER A 679 2.34 24.56 13.32
N ARG A 680 1.25 23.84 13.58
CA ARG A 680 0.89 23.25 14.88
C ARG A 680 0.81 21.73 14.85
N MET A 681 1.05 21.14 13.68
CA MET A 681 0.98 19.70 13.46
C MET A 681 2.20 19.03 14.10
N GLU A 682 2.04 18.61 15.35
CA GLU A 682 3.10 17.97 16.12
C GLU A 682 3.22 16.49 15.82
N VAL A 683 2.10 15.85 15.43
CA VAL A 683 2.04 14.43 15.13
C VAL A 683 1.44 14.23 13.75
N THR A 684 2.00 13.28 13.00
CA THR A 684 1.45 12.85 11.71
C THR A 684 1.30 11.34 11.69
N VAL A 685 0.17 10.85 11.17
CA VAL A 685 -0.23 9.44 11.24
C VAL A 685 -0.62 8.92 9.85
N LYS A 686 -0.16 7.71 9.54
CA LYS A 686 -0.75 6.84 8.53
C LYS A 686 -0.90 5.44 9.10
N ASN A 687 -2.12 4.93 9.16
CA ASN A 687 -2.34 3.56 9.62
C ASN A 687 -2.08 2.54 8.50
N GLU A 688 -1.62 1.35 8.87
CA GLU A 688 -1.55 0.19 8.00
C GLU A 688 -2.56 -0.85 8.49
N ASP A 689 -3.56 -1.15 7.66
CA ASP A 689 -4.66 -2.04 8.03
C ASP A 689 -4.41 -3.51 7.67
N SER A 690 -3.33 -3.80 6.97
CA SER A 690 -2.91 -5.16 6.59
C SER A 690 -1.40 -5.22 6.40
N ARG A 691 -0.81 -6.43 6.49
CA ARG A 691 0.59 -6.70 6.11
C ARG A 691 0.74 -7.33 4.72
N GLU A 692 -0.31 -7.30 3.91
CA GLU A 692 -0.24 -7.74 2.51
C GLU A 692 0.55 -6.76 1.63
N TYR A 693 0.79 -5.57 2.17
CA TYR A 693 1.62 -4.49 1.62
C TYR A 693 2.08 -3.61 2.80
N ASP A 694 3.12 -2.81 2.60
CA ASP A 694 3.77 -1.98 3.63
C ASP A 694 4.14 -0.59 3.10
N MET A 695 4.66 0.28 3.97
CA MET A 695 5.10 1.64 3.61
C MET A 695 6.09 1.71 2.44
N MET A 696 6.85 0.65 2.17
CA MET A 696 7.82 0.59 1.08
C MET A 696 7.25 -0.06 -0.19
N SER A 697 5.97 -0.42 -0.22
CA SER A 697 5.37 -1.20 -1.31
C SER A 697 4.88 -0.37 -2.50
N CYS A 698 4.64 0.93 -2.32
CA CYS A 698 4.27 1.84 -3.42
C CYS A 698 4.62 3.31 -3.13
N THR A 699 4.68 4.11 -4.19
CA THR A 699 5.01 5.55 -4.13
C THR A 699 3.99 6.40 -3.39
N ASP A 700 2.74 5.95 -3.30
CA ASP A 700 1.67 6.70 -2.62
C ASP A 700 1.99 6.94 -1.14
N TYR A 701 2.71 6.05 -0.49
CA TYR A 701 3.10 6.21 0.91
C TYR A 701 3.94 7.47 1.12
N TYR A 702 5.07 7.63 0.43
CA TYR A 702 5.87 8.85 0.59
C TYR A 702 5.20 10.05 -0.09
N ASN A 703 4.42 9.87 -1.17
CA ASN A 703 3.72 10.95 -1.85
C ASN A 703 2.71 11.63 -0.92
N TYR A 704 1.90 10.84 -0.21
CA TYR A 704 0.89 11.33 0.71
C TYR A 704 1.44 11.57 2.11
N TYR A 705 2.00 10.53 2.73
CA TYR A 705 2.38 10.59 4.14
C TYR A 705 3.73 11.28 4.33
N GLY A 706 4.77 10.88 3.59
CA GLY A 706 6.03 11.63 3.51
C GLY A 706 5.80 13.09 3.11
N GLY A 707 4.93 13.33 2.13
CA GLY A 707 4.49 14.67 1.71
C GLY A 707 3.92 15.51 2.85
N LEU A 708 3.10 14.93 3.73
CA LEU A 708 2.58 15.61 4.92
C LEU A 708 3.69 15.92 5.94
N ILE A 709 4.62 14.97 6.15
CA ILE A 709 5.77 15.12 7.05
C ILE A 709 6.64 16.30 6.60
N VAL A 710 7.07 16.32 5.33
CA VAL A 710 7.91 17.40 4.78
C VAL A 710 7.16 18.74 4.73
N ALA A 711 5.84 18.74 4.47
CA ALA A 711 5.04 19.96 4.52
C ALA A 711 4.96 20.53 5.95
N ALA A 712 4.72 19.69 6.96
CA ALA A 712 4.74 20.11 8.36
C ALA A 712 6.12 20.61 8.76
N LYS A 713 7.20 19.90 8.38
CA LYS A 713 8.59 20.34 8.60
C LYS A 713 8.86 21.71 7.97
N THR A 714 8.44 21.91 6.72
CA THR A 714 8.63 23.17 5.97
C THR A 714 8.00 24.36 6.68
N VAL A 715 6.83 24.18 7.29
CA VAL A 715 6.15 25.27 8.01
C VAL A 715 6.67 25.43 9.45
N ARG A 716 6.98 24.34 10.14
CA ARG A 716 7.39 24.34 11.56
C ARG A 716 8.88 24.58 11.78
N GLY A 717 9.71 24.32 10.78
CA GLY A 717 11.18 24.31 10.88
C GLY A 717 11.75 23.05 11.55
N LYS A 718 10.91 22.08 11.97
CA LYS A 718 11.32 20.80 12.56
C LYS A 718 10.36 19.68 12.19
N LEU A 719 10.86 18.44 12.14
CA LEU A 719 10.04 17.27 11.84
C LEU A 719 8.89 17.12 12.85
N PRO A 720 7.68 16.70 12.41
CA PRO A 720 6.66 16.20 13.31
C PRO A 720 7.05 14.82 13.86
N TYR A 721 6.42 14.42 14.95
CA TYR A 721 6.45 13.05 15.42
C TYR A 721 5.63 12.18 14.45
N ALA A 722 6.32 11.45 13.58
CA ALA A 722 5.71 10.65 12.53
C ALA A 722 5.56 9.19 12.97
N ILE A 723 4.32 8.69 12.98
CA ILE A 723 3.94 7.39 13.52
C ILE A 723 2.99 6.61 12.58
N VAL A 724 3.20 5.30 12.52
CA VAL A 724 2.39 4.33 11.81
C VAL A 724 1.60 3.50 12.82
N GLY A 725 0.28 3.52 12.70
CA GLY A 725 -0.62 2.65 13.45
C GLY A 725 -0.86 1.35 12.69
N ASP A 726 -0.29 0.24 13.15
CA ASP A 726 -0.51 -1.08 12.59
C ASP A 726 -1.77 -1.70 13.21
N SER A 727 -2.79 -1.89 12.37
CA SER A 727 -4.07 -2.52 12.70
C SER A 727 -4.34 -3.76 11.84
N ALA A 728 -3.28 -4.39 11.33
CA ALA A 728 -3.36 -5.67 10.61
C ALA A 728 -3.95 -6.78 11.48
N ASP A 729 -3.63 -6.78 12.78
CA ASP A 729 -4.42 -7.47 13.81
C ASP A 729 -5.29 -6.44 14.55
N PRO A 730 -6.61 -6.34 14.26
CA PRO A 730 -7.48 -5.35 14.88
C PRO A 730 -7.66 -5.54 16.40
N LYS A 731 -7.25 -6.70 16.96
CA LYS A 731 -7.26 -6.90 18.42
C LYS A 731 -6.03 -6.29 19.08
N ARG A 732 -4.89 -6.21 18.37
CA ARG A 732 -3.55 -5.94 18.90
C ARG A 732 -2.83 -4.91 18.05
N ILE A 733 -3.22 -3.66 18.24
CA ILE A 733 -2.65 -2.52 17.52
C ILE A 733 -1.22 -2.29 17.98
N LYS A 734 -0.35 -1.92 17.03
CA LYS A 734 1.02 -1.50 17.32
C LYS A 734 1.24 -0.08 16.81
N MET A 735 2.06 0.66 17.56
CA MET A 735 2.45 2.02 17.22
C MET A 735 3.95 2.04 17.01
N ARG A 736 4.37 2.31 15.76
CA ARG A 736 5.78 2.47 15.39
C ARG A 736 6.03 3.85 14.84
N THR A 737 7.14 4.47 15.18
CA THR A 737 7.58 5.65 14.42
C THR A 737 7.84 5.26 12.96
N THR A 738 7.78 6.22 12.04
CA THR A 738 8.09 5.93 10.63
C THR A 738 9.52 5.40 10.45
N PHE A 739 10.45 5.78 11.32
CA PHE A 739 11.81 5.24 11.39
C PHE A 739 11.83 3.77 11.84
N GLU A 740 11.12 3.45 12.93
CA GLU A 740 11.01 2.07 13.43
C GLU A 740 10.37 1.15 12.37
N GLU A 741 9.33 1.62 11.68
CA GLU A 741 8.67 0.86 10.62
C GLU A 741 9.57 0.70 9.37
N ALA A 742 10.31 1.74 8.97
CA ALA A 742 11.27 1.64 7.86
C ALA A 742 12.37 0.60 8.14
N LYS A 743 12.94 0.60 9.36
CA LYS A 743 13.91 -0.41 9.80
C LYS A 743 13.29 -1.82 9.82
N HIS A 744 12.07 -1.94 10.33
CA HIS A 744 11.34 -3.21 10.37
C HIS A 744 11.11 -3.79 8.97
N VAL A 745 10.67 -2.98 8.00
CA VAL A 745 10.43 -3.40 6.61
C VAL A 745 11.74 -3.71 5.87
N LEU A 746 12.80 -2.94 6.14
CA LEU A 746 14.13 -3.20 5.58
C LEU A 746 14.61 -4.62 5.90
N ARG A 747 14.48 -5.03 7.17
CA ARG A 747 14.92 -6.34 7.66
C ARG A 747 13.96 -7.46 7.29
N SER A 748 12.67 -7.28 7.58
CA SER A 748 11.68 -8.34 7.35
C SER A 748 11.52 -8.66 5.86
N ARG A 749 11.61 -7.66 4.97
CA ARG A 749 11.34 -7.82 3.53
C ARG A 749 12.49 -7.42 2.61
N LEU A 750 12.90 -6.15 2.59
CA LEU A 750 13.70 -5.60 1.49
C LEU A 750 15.07 -6.30 1.35
N THR A 751 15.75 -6.57 2.46
CA THR A 751 17.05 -7.24 2.47
C THR A 751 16.96 -8.75 2.76
N ASN A 752 15.73 -9.27 2.88
CA ASN A 752 15.48 -10.66 3.22
C ASN A 752 15.72 -11.57 1.99
N PRO A 753 16.62 -12.57 2.09
CA PRO A 753 16.86 -13.53 1.02
C PRO A 753 15.60 -14.27 0.56
N LYS A 754 14.65 -14.60 1.44
CA LYS A 754 13.40 -15.29 1.09
C LYS A 754 12.56 -14.44 0.14
N TRP A 755 12.44 -13.14 0.41
CA TRP A 755 11.75 -12.20 -0.46
C TRP A 755 12.48 -12.00 -1.79
N LEU A 756 13.81 -11.82 -1.76
CA LEU A 756 14.62 -11.63 -2.95
C LEU A 756 14.58 -12.85 -3.88
N GLU A 757 14.73 -14.06 -3.35
CA GLU A 757 14.56 -15.29 -4.12
C GLU A 757 13.12 -15.47 -4.61
N GLY A 758 12.14 -15.05 -3.81
CA GLY A 758 10.74 -14.89 -4.22
C GLY A 758 10.60 -14.07 -5.49
N MET A 759 11.19 -12.87 -5.53
CA MET A 759 11.18 -12.00 -6.70
C MET A 759 11.97 -12.58 -7.87
N LYS A 760 13.11 -13.23 -7.63
CA LYS A 760 13.95 -13.79 -8.69
C LYS A 760 13.24 -14.85 -9.55
N ARG A 761 12.26 -15.57 -8.98
CA ARG A 761 11.42 -16.52 -9.73
C ARG A 761 10.59 -15.87 -10.84
N HIS A 762 10.38 -14.55 -10.79
CA HIS A 762 9.56 -13.77 -11.71
C HIS A 762 10.37 -12.92 -12.70
N GLY A 763 11.66 -13.25 -12.90
CA GLY A 763 12.49 -12.72 -14.00
C GLY A 763 12.40 -11.20 -14.17
N TYR A 764 11.97 -10.77 -15.36
CA TYR A 764 11.88 -9.36 -15.74
C TYR A 764 11.02 -8.52 -14.77
N LYS A 765 9.85 -9.04 -14.38
CA LYS A 765 8.92 -8.33 -13.49
C LYS A 765 9.43 -8.30 -12.06
N GLY A 766 10.01 -9.40 -11.58
CA GLY A 766 10.64 -9.45 -10.26
C GLY A 766 11.79 -8.45 -10.13
N ALA A 767 12.66 -8.35 -11.13
CA ALA A 767 13.73 -7.34 -11.16
C ALA A 767 13.17 -5.91 -11.21
N GLY A 768 12.10 -5.69 -11.98
CA GLY A 768 11.39 -4.41 -12.02
C GLY A 768 10.82 -4.00 -10.66
N ASP A 769 10.26 -4.94 -9.90
CA ASP A 769 9.71 -4.67 -8.57
C ASP A 769 10.80 -4.36 -7.55
N ILE A 770 11.94 -5.07 -7.59
CA ILE A 770 13.12 -4.71 -6.77
C ILE A 770 13.60 -3.29 -7.10
N SER A 771 13.71 -2.96 -8.40
CA SER A 771 14.09 -1.62 -8.83
C SER A 771 13.13 -0.55 -8.33
N HIS A 772 11.82 -0.82 -8.38
CA HIS A 772 10.81 0.11 -7.89
C HIS A 772 10.94 0.40 -6.39
N MET A 773 11.35 -0.59 -5.58
CA MET A 773 11.59 -0.35 -4.15
C MET A 773 12.67 0.72 -3.92
N MET A 774 13.67 0.81 -4.80
CA MET A 774 14.71 1.86 -4.68
C MET A 774 14.14 3.26 -4.92
N ASP A 775 13.17 3.40 -5.84
CA ASP A 775 12.46 4.68 -6.05
C ASP A 775 11.70 5.09 -4.78
N VAL A 776 11.05 4.13 -4.13
CA VAL A 776 10.28 4.33 -2.90
C VAL A 776 11.17 4.67 -1.71
N ILE A 777 12.32 3.99 -1.55
CA ILE A 777 13.32 4.29 -0.51
C ILE A 777 13.81 5.74 -0.62
N LEU A 778 14.22 6.15 -1.82
CA LEU A 778 14.69 7.52 -2.06
C LEU A 778 13.58 8.55 -1.80
N GLY A 779 12.34 8.26 -2.22
CA GLY A 779 11.20 9.15 -1.97
C GLY A 779 10.87 9.30 -0.48
N TRP A 780 10.96 8.21 0.29
CA TRP A 780 10.78 8.25 1.73
C TRP A 780 11.84 9.08 2.43
N ASP A 781 13.11 8.90 2.06
CA ASP A 781 14.19 9.64 2.66
C ASP A 781 14.13 11.14 2.28
N ALA A 782 13.80 11.44 1.02
CA ALA A 782 13.61 12.82 0.55
C ALA A 782 12.46 13.56 1.27
N THR A 783 11.49 12.84 1.84
CA THR A 783 10.28 13.44 2.43
C THR A 783 10.16 13.28 3.94
N ALA A 784 10.86 12.33 4.55
CA ALA A 784 10.74 12.04 5.97
C ALA A 784 12.08 11.76 6.67
N GLU A 785 13.21 11.71 5.95
CA GLU A 785 14.56 11.47 6.49
C GLU A 785 14.67 10.13 7.24
N VAL A 786 14.00 9.07 6.76
CA VAL A 786 13.83 7.80 7.49
C VAL A 786 14.88 6.74 7.16
N ILE A 787 15.86 7.04 6.30
CA ILE A 787 16.87 6.08 5.85
C ILE A 787 18.25 6.51 6.32
N ASP A 788 18.86 5.74 7.21
CA ASP A 788 20.23 5.97 7.67
C ASP A 788 21.26 5.42 6.64
N ASP A 789 22.50 5.92 6.66
CA ASP A 789 23.60 5.48 5.76
C ASP A 789 23.77 3.95 5.74
N TRP A 790 23.69 3.30 6.90
CA TRP A 790 23.84 1.84 6.99
C TRP A 790 22.71 1.10 6.26
N MET A 791 21.51 1.69 6.19
CA MET A 791 20.39 1.12 5.46
C MET A 791 20.64 1.20 3.96
N TYR A 792 21.13 2.34 3.47
CA TYR A 792 21.59 2.48 2.08
C TYR A 792 22.69 1.49 1.76
N ASP A 793 23.69 1.34 2.63
CA ASP A 793 24.76 0.35 2.44
C ASP A 793 24.19 -1.06 2.26
N ARG A 794 23.29 -1.51 3.15
CA ARG A 794 22.69 -2.85 3.07
C ARG A 794 21.87 -3.04 1.79
N VAL A 795 21.05 -2.06 1.41
CA VAL A 795 20.26 -2.10 0.17
C VAL A 795 21.17 -2.11 -1.05
N ALA A 796 22.17 -1.22 -1.12
CA ALA A 796 23.12 -1.14 -2.21
C ALA A 796 23.86 -2.46 -2.41
N HIS A 797 24.32 -3.07 -1.31
CA HIS A 797 24.96 -4.39 -1.36
C HIS A 797 24.01 -5.46 -1.93
N LYS A 798 22.79 -5.59 -1.40
CA LYS A 798 21.86 -6.63 -1.83
C LYS A 798 21.31 -6.42 -3.25
N PHE A 799 21.08 -5.17 -3.67
CA PHE A 799 20.37 -4.88 -4.92
C PHE A 799 21.31 -4.63 -6.09
N ALA A 800 22.49 -4.05 -5.85
CA ALA A 800 23.34 -3.53 -6.91
C ALA A 800 24.79 -4.01 -6.86
N LEU A 801 25.39 -4.25 -5.70
CA LEU A 801 26.82 -4.59 -5.58
C LEU A 801 27.08 -6.09 -5.49
N ASP A 802 26.11 -6.89 -5.04
CA ASP A 802 26.21 -8.34 -5.01
C ASP A 802 26.42 -8.91 -6.44
N PRO A 803 27.51 -9.66 -6.70
CA PRO A 803 27.82 -10.15 -8.04
C PRO A 803 26.77 -11.10 -8.63
N GLU A 804 26.07 -11.89 -7.80
CA GLU A 804 25.04 -12.81 -8.26
C GLU A 804 23.78 -12.04 -8.65
N MET A 805 23.37 -11.06 -7.83
CA MET A 805 22.27 -10.16 -8.14
C MET A 805 22.54 -9.38 -9.43
N GLN A 806 23.74 -8.83 -9.59
CA GLN A 806 24.12 -8.14 -10.82
C GLN A 806 24.02 -9.03 -12.04
N LYS A 807 24.54 -10.27 -11.94
CA LYS A 807 24.50 -11.23 -13.04
C LYS A 807 23.06 -11.53 -13.42
N TRP A 808 22.22 -11.86 -12.43
CA TRP A 808 20.81 -12.15 -12.65
C TRP A 808 20.06 -10.97 -13.28
N MET A 809 20.19 -9.75 -12.72
CA MET A 809 19.53 -8.57 -13.28
C MET A 809 20.01 -8.26 -14.71
N LYS A 810 21.30 -8.41 -15.02
CA LYS A 810 21.80 -8.21 -16.39
C LYS A 810 21.20 -9.22 -17.39
N GLU A 811 20.89 -10.42 -16.93
CA GLU A 811 20.27 -11.47 -17.75
C GLU A 811 18.77 -11.23 -17.96
N VAL A 812 18.03 -10.81 -16.92
CA VAL A 812 16.56 -10.73 -16.98
C VAL A 812 16.04 -9.32 -17.24
N ASN A 813 16.64 -8.27 -16.67
CA ASN A 813 16.22 -6.89 -16.79
C ASN A 813 17.37 -5.90 -16.47
N PRO A 814 18.24 -5.59 -17.44
CA PRO A 814 19.37 -4.69 -17.21
C PRO A 814 18.95 -3.24 -16.89
N TYR A 815 17.73 -2.84 -17.30
CA TYR A 815 17.19 -1.51 -17.03
C TYR A 815 16.83 -1.32 -15.55
N ALA A 816 16.41 -2.38 -14.87
CA ALA A 816 16.17 -2.37 -13.42
C ALA A 816 17.47 -2.09 -12.65
N LEU A 817 18.56 -2.79 -12.98
CA LEU A 817 19.86 -2.53 -12.37
C LEU A 817 20.35 -1.10 -12.63
N GLN A 818 20.15 -0.60 -13.86
CA GLN A 818 20.49 0.77 -14.19
C GLN A 818 19.72 1.78 -13.34
N ASN A 819 18.41 1.60 -13.15
CA ASN A 819 17.60 2.50 -12.32
C ASN A 819 18.04 2.47 -10.85
N ILE A 820 18.32 1.29 -10.29
CA ILE A 820 18.84 1.17 -8.92
C ILE A 820 20.14 1.97 -8.77
N LEU A 821 21.09 1.80 -9.69
CA LEU A 821 22.35 2.55 -9.68
C LEU A 821 22.12 4.06 -9.83
N ASP A 822 21.20 4.48 -10.69
CA ASP A 822 20.84 5.89 -10.88
C ASP A 822 20.25 6.53 -9.61
N LYS A 823 19.42 5.79 -8.87
CA LYS A 823 18.83 6.25 -7.60
C LYS A 823 19.84 6.27 -6.46
N LEU A 824 20.73 5.28 -6.38
CA LEU A 824 21.83 5.26 -5.44
C LEU A 824 22.78 6.45 -5.66
N LEU A 825 23.16 6.72 -6.91
CA LEU A 825 23.99 7.89 -7.25
C LEU A 825 23.26 9.21 -7.00
N GLU A 826 21.94 9.25 -7.20
CA GLU A 826 21.12 10.42 -6.86
C GLU A 826 21.18 10.69 -5.35
N ALA A 827 20.97 9.68 -4.50
CA ALA A 827 21.06 9.81 -3.04
C ALA A 827 22.43 10.37 -2.61
N ILE A 828 23.52 9.82 -3.14
CA ILE A 828 24.88 10.32 -2.88
C ILE A 828 25.03 11.78 -3.31
N SER A 829 24.58 12.13 -4.53
CA SER A 829 24.70 13.49 -5.05
C SER A 829 23.95 14.54 -4.23
N ARG A 830 22.92 14.10 -3.49
CA ARG A 830 22.08 14.93 -2.63
C ARG A 830 22.55 14.95 -1.17
N GLY A 831 23.57 14.18 -0.81
CA GLY A 831 24.07 14.04 0.56
C GLY A 831 23.11 13.27 1.48
N MET A 832 22.30 12.39 0.89
CA MET A 832 21.40 11.48 1.60
C MET A 832 22.07 10.14 1.92
N TRP A 833 23.11 9.76 1.16
CA TRP A 833 23.97 8.60 1.38
C TRP A 833 25.44 8.99 1.24
#